data_AF-D3MTA0-F1
#
_entry.id   AF-D3MTA0-F1
#
_cell.length_a   1.000
_cell.length_b   1.000
_cell.length_c   1.000
_cell.angle_alpha   90.00
_cell.angle_beta   90.00
_cell.angle_gamma   90.00
#
_symmetry.space_group_name_H-M   'P 1'
#
loop_
_entity.id
_entity.type
_entity.pdbx_description
1 polymer ?
#
loop_
_entity_poly.entity_id
_entity_poly.type
_entity_poly.pdbx_seq_one_letter_code
_entity_poly.pdbx_strand_id
1 'polypeptide(L)'
;MNKLINSMLAASMVVSMATSVFADDIDNVDVSDNVGSLSTKSSEVDGFNFETEPLLENKNIKTNSAYSTLMGKDRINTSVEVSKKTYPYGSETAVVVNGFVYADSISAIPVSAKRGGPILLTAGKELEGELASELNRLDVKNVILIGGSSSISDKIYKKLEEDKYRVSRISGSNRYLTNQEVIKEIYGKTYYNKVVFVSGDNFADSISGGVYAYKTKAPIVLVPSTLDQDNKKYLSDLNVNEPILIGGTRYLPKELDNMYTNSQRYAGFNRYDTSYTINTRLFDNPKNLVITTGEDFADALSGVPYAANNEANLVLYDNNPRTYINSDKYSSITCLGGRIASKFRNKSINKWIYSKDYVKSADMLLSNKLPREGSMDNPIDFKGSFSPLKSESRSSRRQLYGFFYLNDLVNAFEESGNRSYLEKGMELIRIFEKEQANTYDDIMWHDETTARRLDYYLRFYSVANILLNPSDKDLLNKSMYNMATKMLSPGFWAGNYNHGLFQDMAVLRYADYIGDRGMYKLSLTRAAEYFNTHFDQEGVHIENSPEYHFVMLKELGDFLKQVSRADTNYYEILKNKFEMSKKYSRSIILPDGLLPVVGDTGMIKPNLEDYYGPEKEEEGDQIKRFTFKNAGYDIARSKDAFLMMRGGYLTDVHHHNDDLSFWLYKKGNIFTEVGAFGYEYSNPLSKYVRTFKAHNSLVVDSDNNYGGLGREVKILDGDSSTMVGISKRPKNTDFTREIKYNPDMTEISIKDKVQARDNSSHKYELYFHLDPEIEVSLKDKTAILKRRNIEIGKMTSTAPMKLDKDIFCKNYREDIKNTSVIVLEVSGKDQLVDTKIELK
;
A
#
# COMPACT_ATOMS: atom_id res chain seq x y z
N MET A 1 3.51 -21.75 -37.34
CA MET A 1 3.96 -22.02 -35.96
C MET A 1 5.49 -22.06 -35.82
N ASN A 2 6.24 -22.86 -36.58
CA ASN A 2 7.70 -22.95 -36.41
C ASN A 2 8.54 -21.70 -36.81
N LYS A 3 7.98 -20.76 -37.58
CA LYS A 3 8.63 -19.46 -37.87
C LYS A 3 8.41 -18.38 -36.79
N LEU A 4 7.39 -18.51 -35.94
CA LEU A 4 7.16 -17.61 -34.79
C LEU A 4 7.98 -18.01 -33.56
N ILE A 5 8.28 -19.30 -33.41
CA ILE A 5 9.10 -19.82 -32.31
C ILE A 5 10.59 -19.47 -32.53
N ASN A 6 11.07 -19.51 -33.78
CA ASN A 6 12.45 -19.13 -34.09
C ASN A 6 12.73 -17.62 -33.99
N SER A 7 11.73 -16.75 -34.15
CA SER A 7 11.90 -15.30 -33.92
C SER A 7 11.91 -14.92 -32.43
N MET A 8 11.26 -15.70 -31.57
CA MET A 8 11.32 -15.50 -30.11
C MET A 8 12.62 -16.03 -29.48
N LEU A 9 13.18 -17.12 -30.02
CA LEU A 9 14.50 -17.64 -29.58
C LEU A 9 15.67 -16.76 -30.03
N ALA A 10 15.60 -16.12 -31.20
CA ALA A 10 16.65 -15.21 -31.67
C ALA A 10 16.72 -13.90 -30.87
N ALA A 11 15.57 -13.39 -30.38
CA ALA A 11 15.55 -12.23 -29.48
C ALA A 11 16.11 -12.54 -28.09
N SER A 12 16.00 -13.79 -27.62
CA SER A 12 16.58 -14.23 -26.34
C SER A 12 18.10 -14.44 -26.38
N MET A 13 18.68 -14.72 -27.56
CA MET A 13 20.14 -14.90 -27.71
C MET A 13 20.91 -13.57 -27.84
N VAL A 14 20.29 -12.51 -28.36
CA VAL A 14 20.95 -11.19 -28.46
C VAL A 14 21.04 -10.47 -27.10
N VAL A 15 20.15 -10.78 -26.15
CA VAL A 15 20.21 -10.26 -24.77
C VAL A 15 21.28 -10.98 -23.93
N SER A 16 21.61 -12.24 -24.26
CA SER A 16 22.66 -13.02 -23.59
C SER A 16 24.10 -12.64 -23.99
N MET A 17 24.29 -11.81 -25.01
CA MET A 17 25.64 -11.33 -25.41
C MET A 17 25.98 -9.94 -24.87
N ALA A 18 25.01 -9.24 -24.25
CA ALA A 18 25.28 -7.99 -23.54
C ALA A 18 25.64 -8.21 -22.05
N THR A 19 25.60 -9.45 -21.57
CA THR A 19 25.86 -9.83 -20.16
C THR A 19 27.33 -10.12 -19.84
N SER A 20 28.28 -9.67 -20.66
CA SER A 20 29.72 -9.93 -20.42
C SER A 20 30.65 -8.73 -20.64
N VAL A 21 30.17 -7.49 -20.54
CA VAL A 21 31.03 -6.29 -20.79
C VAL A 21 30.92 -5.20 -19.69
N PHE A 22 30.26 -5.44 -18.56
CA PHE A 22 30.28 -4.48 -17.43
C PHE A 22 30.45 -5.13 -16.05
N ALA A 23 31.10 -6.29 -16.00
CA ALA A 23 31.50 -6.95 -14.77
C ALA A 23 33.03 -7.15 -14.78
N ASP A 24 33.78 -6.05 -14.91
CA ASP A 24 35.22 -6.02 -14.67
C ASP A 24 35.55 -4.59 -14.27
N ASP A 25 35.64 -4.36 -12.95
CA ASP A 25 36.65 -3.53 -12.30
C ASP A 25 36.18 -3.21 -10.88
N ILE A 26 36.74 -3.95 -9.93
CA ILE A 26 37.30 -3.52 -8.64
C ILE A 26 37.36 -4.78 -7.77
N ASP A 27 38.45 -5.54 -7.92
CA ASP A 27 38.91 -6.47 -6.90
C ASP A 27 40.43 -6.32 -6.75
N ASN A 28 40.87 -6.44 -5.50
CA ASN A 28 42.24 -6.50 -4.96
C ASN A 28 42.66 -5.27 -4.15
N VAL A 29 42.22 -5.23 -2.89
CA VAL A 29 43.10 -4.80 -1.80
C VAL A 29 42.98 -5.82 -0.66
N ASP A 30 44.03 -6.60 -0.51
CA ASP A 30 44.30 -7.48 0.62
C ASP A 30 44.60 -6.60 1.85
N VAL A 31 43.83 -6.72 2.94
CA VAL A 31 44.14 -6.05 4.21
C VAL A 31 43.95 -7.03 5.35
N SER A 32 45.06 -7.64 5.73
CA SER A 32 45.26 -8.28 7.03
C SER A 32 45.34 -7.24 8.16
N ASP A 33 44.83 -7.65 9.31
CA ASP A 33 45.14 -7.21 10.68
C ASP A 33 45.30 -5.71 10.98
N ASN A 34 44.32 -5.13 11.69
CA ASN A 34 44.48 -4.50 13.01
C ASN A 34 43.20 -3.74 13.41
N VAL A 35 42.41 -4.31 14.33
CA VAL A 35 41.30 -3.60 14.99
C VAL A 35 41.90 -2.74 16.11
N GLY A 36 42.36 -1.54 15.73
CA GLY A 36 42.69 -0.47 16.66
C GLY A 36 41.44 0.33 17.02
N SER A 37 41.16 0.42 18.31
CA SER A 37 40.05 1.17 18.90
C SER A 37 39.93 2.60 18.35
N LEU A 38 38.79 2.93 17.74
CA LEU A 38 38.42 4.30 17.43
C LEU A 38 37.02 4.60 17.97
N SER A 39 37.01 5.32 19.09
CA SER A 39 35.84 6.04 19.59
C SER A 39 35.59 7.26 18.72
N THR A 40 34.42 7.36 18.09
CA THR A 40 33.90 8.66 17.64
C THR A 40 32.38 8.70 17.81
N LYS A 41 31.94 9.83 18.35
CA LYS A 41 30.60 10.12 18.84
C LYS A 41 29.53 9.93 17.77
N SER A 42 28.47 9.26 18.21
CA SER A 42 27.20 9.04 17.56
C SER A 42 26.51 10.36 17.18
N SER A 43 26.09 10.45 15.93
CA SER A 43 24.95 11.26 15.51
C SER A 43 23.96 10.34 14.83
N GLU A 44 22.83 10.16 15.51
CA GLU A 44 21.61 9.44 15.12
C GLU A 44 21.13 9.89 13.71
N VAL A 45 20.62 8.97 12.86
CA VAL A 45 19.25 9.00 12.28
C VAL A 45 18.88 7.71 11.48
N ASP A 46 17.64 7.26 11.73
CA ASP A 46 16.91 6.04 11.30
C ASP A 46 16.83 5.78 9.78
N GLY A 47 16.76 4.49 9.44
CA GLY A 47 16.59 3.96 8.10
C GLY A 47 15.20 4.14 7.48
N PHE A 48 15.13 3.89 6.17
CA PHE A 48 13.99 4.19 5.30
C PHE A 48 12.68 3.48 5.70
N ASN A 49 11.78 4.24 6.34
CA ASN A 49 10.40 3.86 6.52
C ASN A 49 9.51 4.41 5.41
N PHE A 50 8.90 3.53 4.62
CA PHE A 50 7.54 3.74 4.11
C PHE A 50 6.49 3.25 5.14
N GLU A 51 6.86 3.16 6.42
CA GLU A 51 5.88 3.00 7.48
C GLU A 51 5.00 4.25 7.53
N THR A 52 3.73 4.08 7.17
CA THR A 52 2.68 4.58 8.04
C THR A 52 2.87 3.87 9.39
N GLU A 53 3.84 4.31 10.21
CA GLU A 53 3.96 3.77 11.57
C GLU A 53 2.64 4.09 12.26
N PRO A 54 1.93 3.11 12.82
CA PRO A 54 0.87 3.38 13.77
C PRO A 54 1.53 3.74 15.11
N LEU A 55 2.26 4.87 15.18
CA LEU A 55 2.85 5.37 16.43
C LEU A 55 2.67 6.87 16.55
N LEU A 56 1.51 7.25 17.09
CA LEU A 56 1.48 8.06 18.29
C LEU A 56 0.34 7.53 19.16
N GLU A 57 0.68 7.10 20.38
CA GLU A 57 -0.25 6.98 21.49
C GLU A 57 -1.26 8.13 21.46
N ASN A 58 -2.52 7.78 21.70
CA ASN A 58 -3.68 8.65 21.87
C ASN A 58 -3.36 9.93 22.67
N LYS A 59 -2.76 10.94 22.03
CA LYS A 59 -3.06 12.31 22.38
C LYS A 59 -4.43 12.54 21.78
N ASN A 60 -5.44 12.45 22.65
CA ASN A 60 -6.79 12.95 22.41
C ASN A 60 -6.70 14.37 21.85
N ILE A 61 -6.59 14.49 20.53
CA ILE A 61 -6.86 15.74 19.82
C ILE A 61 -8.35 15.95 20.04
N LYS A 62 -8.67 16.82 20.99
CA LYS A 62 -10.03 17.33 21.20
C LYS A 62 -10.46 18.05 19.93
N THR A 63 -11.05 17.30 19.02
CA THR A 63 -11.81 17.88 17.91
C THR A 63 -13.14 18.38 18.47
N ASN A 64 -13.51 19.60 18.11
CA ASN A 64 -14.79 20.21 18.50
C ASN A 64 -16.01 19.57 17.79
N SER A 65 -15.78 18.64 16.85
CA SER A 65 -16.82 17.96 16.07
C SER A 65 -17.43 16.77 16.82
N ALA A 66 -18.75 16.64 16.80
CA ALA A 66 -19.44 15.44 17.29
C ALA A 66 -19.34 14.30 16.26
N TYR A 67 -18.85 13.12 16.67
CA TYR A 67 -18.71 11.96 15.79
C TYR A 67 -19.79 10.92 16.03
N SER A 68 -20.34 10.36 14.95
CA SER A 68 -21.26 9.23 15.03
C SER A 68 -21.03 8.22 13.91
N THR A 69 -21.63 7.04 14.06
CA THR A 69 -21.55 5.97 13.07
C THR A 69 -22.93 5.39 12.83
N LEU A 70 -23.27 5.16 11.56
CA LEU A 70 -24.48 4.47 11.13
C LEU A 70 -24.06 3.27 10.27
N MET A 71 -24.25 2.06 10.77
CA MET A 71 -23.94 0.83 10.06
C MET A 71 -24.88 -0.30 10.48
N GLY A 72 -25.17 -1.20 9.56
CA GLY A 72 -25.75 -2.51 9.84
C GLY A 72 -24.74 -3.64 9.62
N LYS A 73 -25.17 -4.88 9.87
CA LYS A 73 -24.38 -6.10 9.57
C LYS A 73 -24.10 -6.31 8.08
N ASP A 74 -24.92 -5.71 7.22
CA ASP A 74 -24.81 -5.70 5.76
C ASP A 74 -25.47 -4.42 5.20
N ARG A 75 -25.45 -4.26 3.87
CA ARG A 75 -26.00 -3.07 3.19
C ARG A 75 -27.51 -2.87 3.41
N ILE A 76 -28.27 -3.95 3.54
CA ILE A 76 -29.72 -3.89 3.78
C ILE A 76 -29.96 -3.33 5.18
N ASN A 77 -29.30 -3.91 6.18
CA ASN A 77 -29.37 -3.41 7.55
C ASN A 77 -28.81 -1.99 7.70
N THR A 78 -27.75 -1.61 6.96
CA THR A 78 -27.28 -0.21 6.97
C THR A 78 -28.39 0.73 6.50
N SER A 79 -29.11 0.40 5.43
CA SER A 79 -30.23 1.23 4.96
C SER A 79 -31.36 1.35 5.99
N VAL A 80 -31.63 0.29 6.76
CA VAL A 80 -32.60 0.29 7.88
C VAL A 80 -32.12 1.18 9.03
N GLU A 81 -30.86 1.09 9.45
CA GLU A 81 -30.31 1.93 10.53
C GLU A 81 -30.27 3.41 10.13
N VAL A 82 -29.93 3.70 8.88
CA VAL A 82 -30.02 5.06 8.31
C VAL A 82 -31.47 5.56 8.32
N SER A 83 -32.43 4.70 7.96
CA SER A 83 -33.86 5.03 8.00
C SER A 83 -34.35 5.33 9.43
N LYS A 84 -34.05 4.48 10.41
CA LYS A 84 -34.37 4.71 11.84
C LYS A 84 -33.86 6.05 12.34
N LYS A 85 -32.63 6.40 11.97
CA LYS A 85 -32.02 7.67 12.36
C LYS A 85 -32.66 8.88 11.68
N THR A 86 -33.02 8.75 10.41
CA THR A 86 -33.56 9.84 9.59
C THR A 86 -35.06 10.07 9.83
N TYR A 87 -35.81 8.99 10.08
CA TYR A 87 -37.27 8.98 10.22
C TYR A 87 -37.69 8.29 11.53
N PRO A 88 -37.36 8.89 12.70
CA PRO A 88 -37.67 8.31 14.00
C PRO A 88 -39.19 8.26 14.27
N TYR A 89 -39.96 9.16 13.65
CA TYR A 89 -41.41 9.28 13.82
C TYR A 89 -42.23 8.70 12.67
N GLY A 90 -41.59 7.95 11.77
CA GLY A 90 -42.24 7.34 10.61
C GLY A 90 -42.13 8.14 9.31
N SER A 91 -42.63 7.54 8.23
CA SER A 91 -42.69 8.10 6.88
C SER A 91 -43.85 7.46 6.10
N GLU A 92 -44.72 8.28 5.51
CA GLU A 92 -45.86 7.78 4.72
C GLU A 92 -45.43 7.05 3.42
N THR A 93 -44.23 7.35 2.93
CA THR A 93 -43.66 6.75 1.71
C THR A 93 -42.30 6.13 2.00
N ALA A 94 -41.98 5.01 1.34
CA ALA A 94 -40.64 4.45 1.27
C ALA A 94 -40.29 4.09 -0.18
N VAL A 95 -39.05 4.34 -0.58
CA VAL A 95 -38.53 3.95 -1.90
C VAL A 95 -37.66 2.71 -1.71
N VAL A 96 -37.98 1.62 -2.41
CA VAL A 96 -37.27 0.35 -2.29
C VAL A 96 -36.55 0.03 -3.60
N VAL A 97 -35.25 -0.26 -3.49
CA VAL A 97 -34.38 -0.58 -4.63
C VAL A 97 -33.49 -1.79 -4.37
N ASN A 98 -33.00 -2.42 -5.44
CA ASN A 98 -32.05 -3.52 -5.31
C ASN A 98 -30.66 -3.00 -4.92
N GLY A 99 -30.23 -3.25 -3.68
CA GLY A 99 -28.95 -2.78 -3.14
C GLY A 99 -27.70 -3.36 -3.80
N PHE A 100 -27.84 -4.26 -4.76
CA PHE A 100 -26.74 -4.91 -5.50
C PHE A 100 -26.72 -4.50 -6.99
N VAL A 101 -27.68 -3.69 -7.45
CA VAL A 101 -27.77 -3.20 -8.82
C VAL A 101 -27.74 -1.68 -8.83
N TYR A 102 -26.56 -1.10 -9.07
CA TYR A 102 -26.34 0.36 -9.02
C TYR A 102 -27.32 1.16 -9.89
N ALA A 103 -27.50 0.74 -11.14
CA ALA A 103 -28.05 1.62 -12.17
C ALA A 103 -29.53 1.96 -11.98
N ASP A 104 -30.35 1.01 -11.52
CA ASP A 104 -31.74 1.30 -11.13
C ASP A 104 -31.78 2.12 -9.83
N SER A 105 -30.85 1.84 -8.93
CA SER A 105 -30.87 2.31 -7.55
C SER A 105 -30.58 3.80 -7.41
N ILE A 106 -29.67 4.38 -8.20
CA ILE A 106 -29.40 5.83 -8.16
C ILE A 106 -30.62 6.68 -8.58
N SER A 107 -31.53 6.12 -9.38
CA SER A 107 -32.79 6.78 -9.75
C SER A 107 -33.75 6.94 -8.55
N ALA A 108 -33.49 6.29 -7.41
CA ALA A 108 -34.25 6.47 -6.17
C ALA A 108 -34.05 7.83 -5.50
N ILE A 109 -32.90 8.46 -5.70
CA ILE A 109 -32.57 9.75 -5.09
C ILE A 109 -33.60 10.83 -5.45
N PRO A 110 -33.88 11.11 -6.74
CA PRO A 110 -34.88 12.12 -7.09
C PRO A 110 -36.30 11.74 -6.66
N VAL A 111 -36.64 10.44 -6.64
CA VAL A 111 -37.95 9.96 -6.15
C VAL A 111 -38.10 10.28 -4.66
N SER A 112 -37.13 9.89 -3.84
CA SER A 112 -37.12 10.18 -2.39
C SER A 112 -37.09 11.68 -2.11
N ALA A 113 -36.36 12.48 -2.89
CA ALA A 113 -36.33 13.94 -2.76
C ALA A 113 -37.68 14.63 -3.03
N LYS A 114 -38.50 14.05 -3.92
CA LYS A 114 -39.80 14.61 -4.33
C LYS A 114 -40.98 14.05 -3.55
N ARG A 115 -40.97 12.76 -3.24
CA ARG A 115 -42.05 12.05 -2.54
C ARG A 115 -41.82 11.95 -1.03
N GLY A 116 -40.61 12.24 -0.56
CA GLY A 116 -40.20 12.04 0.82
C GLY A 116 -39.96 10.56 1.15
N GLY A 117 -39.30 10.32 2.29
CA GLY A 117 -39.10 9.00 2.84
C GLY A 117 -37.75 8.35 2.56
N PRO A 118 -37.43 7.24 3.25
CA PRO A 118 -36.13 6.59 3.14
C PRO A 118 -35.95 5.85 1.82
N ILE A 119 -34.68 5.68 1.43
CA ILE A 119 -34.28 4.72 0.40
C ILE A 119 -33.85 3.45 1.13
N LEU A 120 -34.67 2.40 1.01
CA LEU A 120 -34.44 1.10 1.63
C LEU A 120 -33.96 0.09 0.58
N LEU A 121 -33.06 -0.79 0.98
CA LEU A 121 -32.43 -1.75 0.09
C LEU A 121 -33.00 -3.17 0.27
N THR A 122 -33.10 -3.90 -0.84
CA THR A 122 -33.41 -5.34 -0.87
C THR A 122 -32.39 -6.08 -1.73
N ALA A 123 -32.24 -7.40 -1.54
CA ALA A 123 -31.54 -8.29 -2.46
C ALA A 123 -32.38 -8.59 -3.73
N GLY A 124 -33.66 -8.22 -3.74
CA GLY A 124 -34.53 -8.26 -4.91
C GLY A 124 -35.18 -9.62 -5.19
N LYS A 125 -34.91 -10.65 -4.38
CA LYS A 125 -35.49 -11.99 -4.55
C LYS A 125 -36.78 -12.17 -3.75
N GLU A 126 -36.74 -11.89 -2.46
CA GLU A 126 -37.85 -12.03 -1.50
C GLU A 126 -37.77 -10.89 -0.48
N LEU A 127 -38.89 -10.57 0.19
CA LEU A 127 -38.95 -9.46 1.13
C LEU A 127 -38.24 -9.85 2.43
N GLU A 128 -37.11 -9.21 2.72
CA GLU A 128 -36.33 -9.47 3.92
C GLU A 128 -37.09 -9.06 5.19
N GLY A 129 -37.00 -9.86 6.25
CA GLY A 129 -37.73 -9.58 7.50
C GLY A 129 -37.38 -8.25 8.15
N GLU A 130 -36.12 -7.82 8.04
CA GLU A 130 -35.66 -6.50 8.52
C GLU A 130 -36.30 -5.35 7.73
N LEU A 131 -36.41 -5.50 6.41
CA LEU A 131 -37.06 -4.52 5.54
C LEU A 131 -38.56 -4.45 5.85
N ALA A 132 -39.24 -5.60 5.98
CA ALA A 132 -40.65 -5.65 6.36
C ALA A 132 -40.91 -5.01 7.73
N SER A 133 -40.03 -5.27 8.71
CA SER A 133 -40.11 -4.68 10.05
C SER A 133 -39.92 -3.16 10.01
N GLU A 134 -38.99 -2.67 9.19
CA GLU A 134 -38.76 -1.24 9.05
C GLU A 134 -39.90 -0.51 8.35
N LEU A 135 -40.50 -1.11 7.31
CA LEU A 135 -41.70 -0.55 6.66
C LEU A 135 -42.87 -0.41 7.64
N ASN A 136 -43.06 -1.40 8.52
CA ASN A 136 -44.08 -1.36 9.57
C ASN A 136 -43.74 -0.30 10.64
N ARG A 137 -42.50 -0.27 11.13
CA ARG A 137 -42.04 0.75 12.11
C ARG A 137 -42.27 2.17 11.59
N LEU A 138 -42.06 2.38 10.30
CA LEU A 138 -42.25 3.67 9.65
C LEU A 138 -43.73 4.05 9.45
N ASP A 139 -44.66 3.13 9.64
CA ASP A 139 -46.09 3.30 9.29
C ASP A 139 -46.27 3.72 7.81
N VAL A 140 -45.53 3.06 6.91
CA VAL A 140 -45.57 3.37 5.46
C VAL A 140 -46.93 3.01 4.88
N LYS A 141 -47.44 3.88 4.01
CA LYS A 141 -48.63 3.60 3.19
C LYS A 141 -48.28 3.35 1.74
N ASN A 142 -47.27 4.06 1.21
CA ASN A 142 -46.88 3.99 -0.19
C ASN A 142 -45.47 3.42 -0.32
N VAL A 143 -45.32 2.31 -1.05
CA VAL A 143 -44.02 1.71 -1.37
C VAL A 143 -43.74 1.88 -2.86
N ILE A 144 -42.68 2.60 -3.20
CA ILE A 144 -42.26 2.82 -4.58
C ILE A 144 -41.07 1.92 -4.89
N LEU A 145 -41.28 0.91 -5.74
CA LEU A 145 -40.23 0.04 -6.25
C LEU A 145 -39.60 0.67 -7.49
N ILE A 146 -38.27 0.78 -7.52
CA ILE A 146 -37.54 1.19 -8.73
C ILE A 146 -36.71 0.02 -9.24
N GLY A 147 -37.03 -0.40 -10.46
CA GLY A 147 -36.43 -1.58 -11.10
C GLY A 147 -37.50 -2.57 -11.57
N GLY A 148 -37.20 -3.24 -12.68
CA GLY A 148 -38.07 -4.27 -13.26
C GLY A 148 -38.14 -5.55 -12.42
N SER A 149 -38.97 -6.50 -12.82
CA SER A 149 -39.16 -7.78 -12.12
C SER A 149 -37.90 -8.66 -12.04
N SER A 150 -36.94 -8.45 -12.94
CA SER A 150 -35.61 -9.09 -12.89
C SER A 150 -34.68 -8.50 -11.81
N SER A 151 -34.92 -7.24 -11.39
CA SER A 151 -34.16 -6.53 -10.37
C SER A 151 -34.83 -6.66 -9.00
N ILE A 152 -36.16 -6.51 -8.94
CA ILE A 152 -36.98 -6.71 -7.74
C ILE A 152 -38.16 -7.59 -8.12
N SER A 153 -38.18 -8.83 -7.63
CA SER A 153 -39.13 -9.85 -8.06
C SER A 153 -40.59 -9.45 -7.84
N ASP A 154 -41.49 -10.06 -8.62
CA ASP A 154 -42.93 -9.89 -8.43
C ASP A 154 -43.43 -10.54 -7.13
N LYS A 155 -42.64 -11.42 -6.51
CA LYS A 155 -42.94 -11.94 -5.17
C LYS A 155 -42.92 -10.83 -4.13
N ILE A 156 -41.92 -9.94 -4.19
CA ILE A 156 -41.82 -8.78 -3.28
C ILE A 156 -43.02 -7.86 -3.49
N TYR A 157 -43.34 -7.54 -4.75
CA TYR A 157 -44.49 -6.70 -5.08
C TYR A 157 -45.80 -7.26 -4.49
N LYS A 158 -46.10 -8.53 -4.76
CA LYS A 158 -47.33 -9.18 -4.25
C LYS A 158 -47.36 -9.25 -2.74
N LYS A 159 -46.24 -9.58 -2.09
CA LYS A 159 -46.15 -9.64 -0.63
C LYS A 159 -46.46 -8.28 0.01
N LEU A 160 -45.95 -7.19 -0.56
CA LEU A 160 -46.24 -5.84 -0.08
C LEU A 160 -47.73 -5.46 -0.26
N GLU A 161 -48.37 -5.84 -1.36
CA GLU A 161 -49.82 -5.64 -1.52
C GLU A 161 -50.65 -6.47 -0.53
N GLU A 162 -50.25 -7.72 -0.27
CA GLU A 162 -50.88 -8.58 0.74
C GLU A 162 -50.79 -7.96 2.14
N ASP A 163 -49.65 -7.35 2.45
CA ASP A 163 -49.38 -6.60 3.68
C ASP A 163 -50.04 -5.20 3.70
N LYS A 164 -50.92 -4.91 2.73
CA LYS A 164 -51.79 -3.72 2.63
C LYS A 164 -51.10 -2.42 2.29
N TYR A 165 -49.87 -2.45 1.78
CA TYR A 165 -49.22 -1.27 1.22
C TYR A 165 -49.79 -0.91 -0.16
N ARG A 166 -49.77 0.38 -0.52
CA ARG A 166 -49.97 0.85 -1.89
C ARG A 166 -48.64 0.79 -2.63
N VAL A 167 -48.50 -0.18 -3.52
CA VAL A 167 -47.23 -0.44 -4.21
C VAL A 167 -47.27 0.16 -5.61
N SER A 168 -46.27 0.96 -5.98
CA SER A 168 -46.03 1.36 -7.38
C SER A 168 -44.66 0.86 -7.83
N ARG A 169 -44.53 0.51 -9.11
CA ARG A 169 -43.27 0.09 -9.71
C ARG A 169 -42.94 0.97 -10.89
N ILE A 170 -41.76 1.58 -10.87
CA ILE A 170 -41.21 2.34 -11.99
C ILE A 170 -40.05 1.55 -12.61
N SER A 171 -40.16 1.21 -13.89
CA SER A 171 -39.17 0.39 -14.59
C SER A 171 -39.22 0.56 -16.10
N GLY A 172 -38.07 0.43 -16.76
CA GLY A 172 -37.94 0.28 -18.20
C GLY A 172 -37.24 -1.04 -18.56
N SER A 173 -37.05 -1.30 -19.86
CA SER A 173 -36.37 -2.52 -20.34
C SER A 173 -34.86 -2.53 -20.09
N ASN A 174 -34.28 -1.37 -19.76
CA ASN A 174 -32.89 -1.23 -19.32
C ASN A 174 -32.75 -0.06 -18.32
N ARG A 175 -31.57 0.09 -17.72
CA ARG A 175 -31.28 1.12 -16.71
C ARG A 175 -31.57 2.56 -17.17
N TYR A 176 -31.30 2.87 -18.43
CA TYR A 176 -31.49 4.20 -18.99
C TYR A 176 -32.99 4.46 -19.14
N LEU A 177 -33.75 3.50 -19.66
CA LEU A 177 -35.19 3.61 -19.81
C LEU A 177 -35.91 3.62 -18.45
N THR A 178 -35.44 2.87 -17.44
CA THR A 178 -35.92 3.00 -16.06
C THR A 178 -35.74 4.43 -15.55
N ASN A 179 -34.55 5.01 -15.74
CA ASN A 179 -34.27 6.38 -15.34
C ASN A 179 -35.15 7.41 -16.10
N GLN A 180 -35.39 7.20 -17.38
CA GLN A 180 -36.28 8.05 -18.18
C GLN A 180 -37.73 7.99 -17.70
N GLU A 181 -38.27 6.80 -17.38
CA GLU A 181 -39.61 6.66 -16.80
C GLU A 181 -39.70 7.31 -15.41
N VAL A 182 -38.65 7.20 -14.58
CA VAL A 182 -38.57 7.95 -13.31
C VAL A 182 -38.64 9.46 -13.55
N ILE A 183 -37.87 10.00 -14.49
CA ILE A 183 -37.89 11.45 -14.80
C ILE A 183 -39.28 11.87 -15.27
N LYS A 184 -39.89 11.09 -16.18
CA LYS A 184 -41.22 11.36 -16.73
C LYS A 184 -42.31 11.31 -15.66
N GLU A 185 -42.35 10.29 -14.81
CA GLU A 185 -43.40 10.12 -13.79
C GLU A 185 -43.26 11.11 -12.62
N ILE A 186 -42.03 11.43 -12.23
CA ILE A 186 -41.77 12.29 -11.06
C ILE A 186 -41.76 13.77 -11.41
N TYR A 187 -41.27 14.13 -12.60
CA TYR A 187 -41.13 15.53 -13.01
C TYR A 187 -42.16 15.94 -14.06
N GLY A 188 -42.42 15.11 -15.07
CA GLY A 188 -43.44 15.35 -16.09
C GLY A 188 -43.26 16.65 -16.88
N LYS A 189 -42.02 17.14 -17.02
CA LYS A 189 -41.71 18.43 -17.65
C LYS A 189 -41.03 18.29 -19.00
N THR A 190 -41.25 19.28 -19.85
CA THR A 190 -40.49 19.51 -21.09
C THR A 190 -39.33 20.48 -20.87
N TYR A 191 -39.31 21.24 -19.76
CA TYR A 191 -38.24 22.15 -19.38
C TYR A 191 -37.76 21.93 -17.93
N TYR A 192 -36.45 21.93 -17.76
CA TYR A 192 -35.78 21.70 -16.48
C TYR A 192 -34.80 22.83 -16.19
N ASN A 193 -35.03 23.56 -15.10
CA ASN A 193 -34.09 24.61 -14.70
C ASN A 193 -32.70 24.04 -14.35
N LYS A 194 -32.66 22.87 -13.69
CA LYS A 194 -31.44 22.18 -13.28
C LYS A 194 -31.57 20.69 -13.54
N VAL A 195 -30.53 20.07 -14.08
CA VAL A 195 -30.44 18.62 -14.30
C VAL A 195 -29.04 18.14 -13.95
N VAL A 196 -28.95 17.03 -13.21
CA VAL A 196 -27.69 16.40 -12.85
C VAL A 196 -27.46 15.20 -13.79
N PHE A 197 -26.45 15.28 -14.64
CA PHE A 197 -26.07 14.20 -15.55
C PHE A 197 -24.94 13.39 -14.93
N VAL A 198 -25.12 12.07 -14.89
CA VAL A 198 -24.17 11.14 -14.28
C VAL A 198 -23.96 9.93 -15.19
N SER A 199 -22.88 9.18 -14.96
CA SER A 199 -22.65 7.94 -15.69
C SER A 199 -23.63 6.84 -15.26
N GLY A 200 -24.25 6.18 -16.24
CA GLY A 200 -24.99 4.94 -16.03
C GLY A 200 -24.11 3.70 -15.92
N ASP A 201 -22.83 3.80 -16.28
CA ASP A 201 -21.88 2.69 -16.34
C ASP A 201 -20.92 2.67 -15.13
N ASN A 202 -20.66 3.82 -14.50
CA ASN A 202 -19.83 3.96 -13.30
C ASN A 202 -20.59 4.64 -12.16
N PHE A 203 -20.50 4.11 -10.94
CA PHE A 203 -21.28 4.59 -9.80
C PHE A 203 -20.62 5.72 -9.00
N ALA A 204 -19.29 5.74 -8.96
CA ALA A 204 -18.59 6.41 -7.87
C ALA A 204 -18.63 7.94 -8.00
N ASP A 205 -18.43 8.47 -9.21
CA ASP A 205 -18.64 9.89 -9.49
C ASP A 205 -20.13 10.23 -9.29
N SER A 206 -21.01 9.40 -9.85
CA SER A 206 -22.45 9.61 -9.91
C SER A 206 -23.10 9.76 -8.53
N ILE A 207 -22.72 8.91 -7.57
CA ILE A 207 -23.32 8.94 -6.22
C ILE A 207 -22.88 10.18 -5.43
N SER A 208 -21.72 10.75 -5.75
CA SER A 208 -21.22 11.99 -5.13
C SER A 208 -22.11 13.20 -5.47
N GLY A 209 -22.81 13.17 -6.62
CA GLY A 209 -23.80 14.18 -6.98
C GLY A 209 -25.17 14.00 -6.29
N GLY A 210 -25.37 12.90 -5.56
CA GLY A 210 -26.67 12.50 -5.02
C GLY A 210 -27.29 13.50 -4.04
N VAL A 211 -26.52 13.97 -3.06
CA VAL A 211 -27.01 14.96 -2.07
C VAL A 211 -27.36 16.29 -2.74
N TYR A 212 -26.59 16.69 -3.75
CA TYR A 212 -26.85 17.92 -4.49
C TYR A 212 -28.16 17.81 -5.28
N ALA A 213 -28.36 16.71 -6.00
CA ALA A 213 -29.60 16.43 -6.71
C ALA A 213 -30.81 16.38 -5.76
N TYR A 214 -30.63 15.76 -4.58
CA TYR A 214 -31.66 15.68 -3.56
C TYR A 214 -32.06 17.07 -3.03
N LYS A 215 -31.09 17.87 -2.54
CA LYS A 215 -31.35 19.20 -1.96
C LYS A 215 -31.96 20.17 -2.98
N THR A 216 -31.49 20.13 -4.23
CA THR A 216 -32.02 20.97 -5.32
C THR A 216 -33.31 20.42 -5.94
N LYS A 217 -33.73 19.21 -5.55
CA LYS A 217 -34.83 18.45 -6.15
C LYS A 217 -34.69 18.35 -7.67
N ALA A 218 -33.46 18.30 -8.18
CA ALA A 218 -33.16 18.17 -9.60
C ALA A 218 -33.26 16.70 -10.05
N PRO A 219 -33.71 16.43 -11.29
CA PRO A 219 -33.65 15.08 -11.86
C PRO A 219 -32.18 14.66 -12.03
N ILE A 220 -31.95 13.36 -11.86
CA ILE A 220 -30.69 12.70 -12.24
C ILE A 220 -30.92 11.98 -13.57
N VAL A 221 -30.14 12.33 -14.59
CA VAL A 221 -30.15 11.68 -15.91
C VAL A 221 -28.95 10.74 -16.01
N LEU A 222 -29.22 9.46 -16.26
CA LEU A 222 -28.17 8.47 -16.56
C LEU A 222 -27.74 8.55 -18.01
N VAL A 223 -26.43 8.64 -18.22
CA VAL A 223 -25.83 8.73 -19.55
C VAL A 223 -24.90 7.54 -19.79
N PRO A 224 -25.03 6.82 -20.92
CA PRO A 224 -24.07 5.79 -21.30
C PRO A 224 -22.71 6.40 -21.70
N SER A 225 -21.62 5.67 -21.49
CA SER A 225 -20.27 6.11 -21.87
C SER A 225 -20.10 6.34 -23.37
N THR A 226 -21.00 5.76 -24.18
CA THR A 226 -21.05 5.93 -25.63
C THR A 226 -22.49 6.26 -26.03
N LEU A 227 -22.67 7.36 -26.77
CA LEU A 227 -23.99 7.83 -27.19
C LEU A 227 -24.37 7.30 -28.58
N ASP A 228 -25.39 6.45 -28.66
CA ASP A 228 -26.08 6.10 -29.90
C ASP A 228 -27.09 7.20 -30.33
N GLN A 229 -27.81 6.97 -31.44
CA GLN A 229 -28.77 7.94 -31.97
C GLN A 229 -29.94 8.19 -31.02
N ASP A 230 -30.45 7.16 -30.36
CA ASP A 230 -31.61 7.26 -29.47
C ASP A 230 -31.26 8.05 -28.20
N ASN A 231 -30.09 7.77 -27.60
CA ASN A 231 -29.60 8.51 -26.44
C ASN A 231 -29.31 9.97 -26.81
N LYS A 232 -28.69 10.25 -27.96
CA LYS A 232 -28.47 11.63 -28.43
C LYS A 232 -29.79 12.38 -28.61
N LYS A 233 -30.78 11.73 -29.21
CA LYS A 233 -32.11 12.33 -29.40
C LYS A 233 -32.74 12.65 -28.05
N TYR A 234 -32.80 11.68 -27.13
CA TYR A 234 -33.36 11.87 -25.81
C TYR A 234 -32.71 13.04 -25.07
N LEU A 235 -31.37 13.10 -25.03
CA LEU A 235 -30.63 14.16 -24.36
C LEU A 235 -30.87 15.54 -25.02
N SER A 236 -30.94 15.59 -26.35
CA SER A 236 -31.20 16.85 -27.08
C SER A 236 -32.64 17.36 -26.89
N ASP A 237 -33.59 16.44 -26.68
CA ASP A 237 -34.99 16.80 -26.40
C ASP A 237 -35.18 17.34 -24.97
N LEU A 238 -34.21 17.12 -24.06
CA LEU A 238 -34.22 17.72 -22.72
C LEU A 238 -33.91 19.22 -22.82
N ASN A 239 -34.89 20.08 -22.59
CA ASN A 239 -34.65 21.51 -22.50
C ASN A 239 -34.12 21.86 -21.10
N VAL A 240 -32.80 22.09 -20.98
CA VAL A 240 -32.08 22.30 -19.72
C VAL A 240 -31.39 23.65 -19.67
N ASN A 241 -31.62 24.42 -18.60
CA ASN A 241 -30.96 25.71 -18.38
C ASN A 241 -29.60 25.59 -17.68
N GLU A 242 -29.53 24.77 -16.61
CA GLU A 242 -28.33 24.54 -15.80
C GLU A 242 -27.97 23.03 -15.77
N PRO A 243 -27.18 22.55 -16.75
CA PRO A 243 -26.71 21.17 -16.83
C PRO A 243 -25.48 20.97 -15.94
N ILE A 244 -25.62 20.14 -14.91
CA ILE A 244 -24.55 19.79 -13.98
C ILE A 244 -24.03 18.40 -14.33
N LEU A 245 -22.82 18.33 -14.89
CA LEU A 245 -22.20 17.09 -15.32
C LEU A 245 -21.30 16.57 -14.20
N ILE A 246 -21.62 15.41 -13.63
CA ILE A 246 -20.86 14.82 -12.52
C ILE A 246 -20.05 13.62 -13.04
N GLY A 247 -18.73 13.78 -13.07
CA GLY A 247 -17.78 12.73 -13.45
C GLY A 247 -16.91 13.06 -14.67
N GLY A 248 -15.80 12.33 -14.76
CA GLY A 248 -14.78 12.53 -15.79
C GLY A 248 -15.20 12.04 -17.19
N THR A 249 -14.45 12.48 -18.21
CA THR A 249 -14.74 12.16 -19.63
C THR A 249 -14.55 10.69 -20.00
N ARG A 250 -13.95 9.88 -19.12
CA ARG A 250 -13.82 8.42 -19.30
C ARG A 250 -15.17 7.70 -19.27
N TYR A 251 -16.11 8.16 -18.44
CA TYR A 251 -17.39 7.48 -18.21
C TYR A 251 -18.62 8.38 -18.47
N LEU A 252 -18.42 9.69 -18.59
CA LEU A 252 -19.45 10.65 -18.95
C LEU A 252 -19.00 11.41 -20.21
N PRO A 253 -19.60 11.16 -21.38
CA PRO A 253 -19.10 11.63 -22.69
C PRO A 253 -18.77 13.12 -22.72
N LYS A 254 -17.68 13.48 -23.42
CA LYS A 254 -17.22 14.88 -23.56
C LYS A 254 -18.20 15.72 -24.38
N GLU A 255 -18.98 15.08 -25.24
CA GLU A 255 -20.04 15.68 -26.06
C GLU A 255 -21.04 16.48 -25.23
N LEU A 256 -21.30 16.09 -23.97
CA LEU A 256 -22.19 16.82 -23.07
C LEU A 256 -21.69 18.22 -22.68
N ASP A 257 -20.37 18.45 -22.74
CA ASP A 257 -19.76 19.74 -22.35
C ASP A 257 -20.26 20.88 -23.24
N ASN A 258 -20.64 20.58 -24.49
CA ASN A 258 -21.12 21.55 -25.46
C ASN A 258 -22.55 21.29 -25.92
N MET A 259 -23.22 20.27 -25.37
CA MET A 259 -24.60 19.93 -25.76
C MET A 259 -25.62 20.97 -25.29
N TYR A 260 -25.32 21.69 -24.21
CA TYR A 260 -26.16 22.74 -23.63
C TYR A 260 -25.34 24.01 -23.41
N THR A 261 -25.99 25.18 -23.48
CA THR A 261 -25.32 26.50 -23.46
C THR A 261 -24.52 26.79 -22.17
N ASN A 262 -24.86 26.15 -21.04
CA ASN A 262 -24.26 26.41 -19.72
C ASN A 262 -23.74 25.15 -19.01
N SER A 263 -23.36 24.11 -19.75
CA SER A 263 -22.86 22.86 -19.15
C SER A 263 -21.67 23.11 -18.22
N GLN A 264 -21.77 22.63 -16.97
CA GLN A 264 -20.68 22.69 -16.00
C GLN A 264 -20.31 21.29 -15.52
N ARG A 265 -19.04 20.90 -15.75
CA ARG A 265 -18.52 19.61 -15.32
C ARG A 265 -17.76 19.70 -13.99
N TYR A 266 -18.11 18.79 -13.09
CA TYR A 266 -17.48 18.59 -11.80
C TYR A 266 -16.87 17.19 -11.78
N ALA A 267 -15.54 17.13 -11.81
CA ALA A 267 -14.77 15.90 -11.85
C ALA A 267 -13.40 16.12 -11.21
N GLY A 268 -12.87 15.09 -10.56
CA GLY A 268 -11.50 15.01 -10.08
C GLY A 268 -10.75 13.84 -10.71
N PHE A 269 -9.53 13.54 -10.24
CA PHE A 269 -8.69 12.46 -10.79
C PHE A 269 -9.29 11.07 -10.57
N ASN A 270 -9.85 10.88 -9.40
CA ASN A 270 -10.56 9.66 -9.03
C ASN A 270 -11.90 10.01 -8.38
N ARG A 271 -12.66 8.97 -8.04
CA ARG A 271 -13.97 9.09 -7.39
C ARG A 271 -13.99 9.96 -6.14
N TYR A 272 -12.89 9.96 -5.37
CA TYR A 272 -12.78 10.72 -4.14
C TYR A 272 -12.52 12.19 -4.44
N ASP A 273 -11.62 12.49 -5.39
CA ASP A 273 -11.38 13.87 -5.86
C ASP A 273 -12.62 14.48 -6.52
N THR A 274 -13.39 13.70 -7.28
CA THR A 274 -14.71 14.12 -7.79
C THR A 274 -15.65 14.45 -6.64
N SER A 275 -15.71 13.58 -5.63
CA SER A 275 -16.53 13.80 -4.43
C SER A 275 -16.15 15.08 -3.68
N TYR A 276 -14.86 15.31 -3.50
CA TYR A 276 -14.32 16.53 -2.89
C TYR A 276 -14.63 17.78 -3.72
N THR A 277 -14.47 17.71 -5.05
CA THR A 277 -14.79 18.81 -5.98
C THR A 277 -16.26 19.19 -5.90
N ILE A 278 -17.15 18.20 -5.84
CA ILE A 278 -18.59 18.43 -5.65
C ILE A 278 -18.84 19.08 -4.30
N ASN A 279 -18.26 18.52 -3.23
CA ASN A 279 -18.43 19.05 -1.87
C ASN A 279 -17.99 20.50 -1.72
N THR A 280 -16.93 20.92 -2.42
CA THR A 280 -16.34 22.25 -2.31
C THR A 280 -16.91 23.28 -3.28
N ARG A 281 -17.42 22.85 -4.44
CA ARG A 281 -17.90 23.78 -5.48
C ARG A 281 -19.41 23.85 -5.61
N LEU A 282 -20.15 22.82 -5.19
CA LEU A 282 -21.61 22.77 -5.30
C LEU A 282 -22.35 23.06 -3.99
N PHE A 283 -21.62 23.25 -2.88
CA PHE A 283 -22.21 23.51 -1.57
C PHE A 283 -21.48 24.64 -0.84
N ASP A 284 -22.26 25.48 -0.15
CA ASP A 284 -21.74 26.57 0.66
C ASP A 284 -21.51 26.10 2.11
N ASN A 285 -20.24 26.02 2.53
CA ASN A 285 -19.78 25.82 3.93
C ASN A 285 -20.69 24.94 4.82
N PRO A 286 -20.86 23.64 4.49
CA PRO A 286 -21.67 22.72 5.29
C PRO A 286 -21.15 22.62 6.74
N LYS A 287 -22.05 22.74 7.72
CA LYS A 287 -21.72 22.54 9.14
C LYS A 287 -21.59 21.06 9.51
N ASN A 288 -22.20 20.16 8.75
CA ASN A 288 -22.23 18.73 9.04
C ASN A 288 -21.69 17.92 7.85
N LEU A 289 -21.11 16.77 8.14
CA LEU A 289 -20.56 15.88 7.13
C LEU A 289 -21.02 14.45 7.33
N VAL A 290 -21.34 13.78 6.22
CA VAL A 290 -21.48 12.33 6.12
C VAL A 290 -20.33 11.82 5.27
N ILE A 291 -19.67 10.77 5.74
CA ILE A 291 -18.63 10.08 4.99
C ILE A 291 -19.04 8.65 4.73
N THR A 292 -18.71 8.12 3.56
CA THR A 292 -19.06 6.77 3.12
C THR A 292 -18.04 6.26 2.10
N THR A 293 -18.08 4.96 1.77
CA THR A 293 -17.04 4.34 0.96
C THR A 293 -17.21 4.68 -0.50
N GLY A 294 -16.09 4.92 -1.17
CA GLY A 294 -16.06 4.95 -2.63
C GLY A 294 -15.92 3.56 -3.24
N GLU A 295 -15.68 2.50 -2.45
CA GLU A 295 -15.54 1.13 -2.95
C GLU A 295 -16.88 0.51 -3.42
N ASP A 296 -18.01 0.98 -2.88
CA ASP A 296 -19.37 0.49 -3.18
C ASP A 296 -20.39 1.65 -3.10
N PHE A 297 -21.59 1.48 -3.67
CA PHE A 297 -22.59 2.55 -3.81
C PHE A 297 -23.71 2.51 -2.77
N ALA A 298 -23.99 1.33 -2.19
CA ALA A 298 -25.22 1.06 -1.44
C ALA A 298 -25.39 1.94 -0.18
N ASP A 299 -24.30 2.07 0.58
CA ASP A 299 -24.23 2.89 1.79
C ASP A 299 -24.45 4.37 1.43
N ALA A 300 -23.72 4.88 0.45
CA ALA A 300 -23.85 6.24 -0.03
C ALA A 300 -25.29 6.55 -0.49
N LEU A 301 -25.89 5.63 -1.26
CA LEU A 301 -27.25 5.78 -1.77
C LEU A 301 -28.29 5.92 -0.67
N SER A 302 -28.31 4.98 0.28
CA SER A 302 -29.26 5.03 1.40
C SER A 302 -28.98 6.21 2.34
N GLY A 303 -27.73 6.67 2.39
CA GLY A 303 -27.28 7.84 3.15
C GLY A 303 -27.67 9.21 2.59
N VAL A 304 -28.06 9.30 1.31
CA VAL A 304 -28.39 10.61 0.69
C VAL A 304 -29.53 11.34 1.41
N PRO A 305 -30.70 10.73 1.69
CA PRO A 305 -31.77 11.37 2.46
C PRO A 305 -31.32 11.80 3.86
N TYR A 306 -30.51 10.98 4.54
CA TYR A 306 -29.96 11.32 5.86
C TYR A 306 -29.06 12.55 5.79
N ALA A 307 -28.11 12.58 4.86
CA ALA A 307 -27.20 13.70 4.68
C ALA A 307 -27.97 14.98 4.37
N ALA A 308 -28.95 14.92 3.45
CA ALA A 308 -29.78 16.06 3.10
C ALA A 308 -30.60 16.60 4.29
N ASN A 309 -31.26 15.72 5.06
CA ASN A 309 -32.09 16.12 6.21
C ASN A 309 -31.28 16.67 7.39
N ASN A 310 -29.99 16.34 7.49
CA ASN A 310 -29.09 16.86 8.53
C ASN A 310 -28.28 18.07 8.05
N GLU A 311 -28.67 18.70 6.94
CA GLU A 311 -27.93 19.79 6.28
C GLU A 311 -26.45 19.43 6.01
N ALA A 312 -26.15 18.14 5.94
CA ALA A 312 -24.82 17.63 5.72
C ALA A 312 -24.55 17.47 4.22
N ASN A 313 -23.28 17.42 3.88
CA ASN A 313 -22.86 16.87 2.59
C ASN A 313 -22.44 15.42 2.77
N LEU A 314 -22.38 14.68 1.67
CA LEU A 314 -21.92 13.30 1.65
C LEU A 314 -20.66 13.23 0.78
N VAL A 315 -19.57 12.77 1.39
CA VAL A 315 -18.27 12.64 0.73
C VAL A 315 -17.85 11.18 0.71
N LEU A 316 -17.37 10.74 -0.45
CA LEU A 316 -16.68 9.48 -0.59
C LEU A 316 -15.32 9.60 0.09
N TYR A 317 -15.09 8.77 1.08
CA TYR A 317 -13.87 8.73 1.85
C TYR A 317 -13.05 7.50 1.50
N ASP A 318 -11.75 7.72 1.40
CA ASP A 318 -10.69 6.73 1.40
C ASP A 318 -9.54 7.31 2.22
N ASN A 319 -8.59 6.47 2.62
CA ASN A 319 -7.33 6.90 3.18
C ASN A 319 -6.45 7.48 2.06
N ASN A 320 -6.96 8.40 1.24
CA ASN A 320 -6.19 9.09 0.22
C ASN A 320 -5.85 10.49 0.72
N PRO A 321 -4.57 10.92 0.64
CA PRO A 321 -4.17 12.24 1.09
C PRO A 321 -4.91 13.39 0.44
N ARG A 322 -5.35 13.23 -0.81
CA ARG A 322 -6.04 14.27 -1.57
C ARG A 322 -7.48 14.49 -1.13
N THR A 323 -8.04 13.59 -0.32
CA THR A 323 -9.41 13.65 0.17
C THR A 323 -9.51 13.77 1.68
N TYR A 324 -8.44 14.27 2.32
CA TYR A 324 -8.50 14.56 3.74
C TYR A 324 -9.58 15.57 4.04
N ILE A 325 -10.51 15.13 4.87
CA ILE A 325 -11.52 15.97 5.46
C ILE A 325 -10.87 16.64 6.66
N ASN A 326 -10.63 17.95 6.57
CA ASN A 326 -10.35 18.76 7.76
C ASN A 326 -11.59 18.71 8.66
N SER A 327 -11.54 17.86 9.69
CA SER A 327 -12.69 17.61 10.56
C SER A 327 -13.12 18.84 11.34
N ASP A 328 -12.20 19.76 11.64
CA ASP A 328 -12.46 20.94 12.47
C ASP A 328 -13.37 21.96 11.78
N LYS A 329 -13.56 21.84 10.45
CA LYS A 329 -14.55 22.63 9.71
C LYS A 329 -16.00 22.22 10.01
N TYR A 330 -16.22 21.04 10.59
CA TYR A 330 -17.55 20.47 10.76
C TYR A 330 -17.94 20.41 12.24
N SER A 331 -19.17 20.80 12.54
CA SER A 331 -19.81 20.64 13.86
C SER A 331 -20.11 19.16 14.14
N SER A 332 -20.43 18.37 13.12
CA SER A 332 -20.59 16.92 13.26
C SER A 332 -20.15 16.14 12.03
N ILE A 333 -19.67 14.91 12.27
CA ILE A 333 -19.26 13.96 11.24
C ILE A 333 -19.92 12.60 11.51
N THR A 334 -20.67 12.09 10.54
CA THR A 334 -21.28 10.76 10.58
C THR A 334 -20.56 9.83 9.61
N CYS A 335 -20.00 8.74 10.13
CA CYS A 335 -19.47 7.64 9.31
C CYS A 335 -20.60 6.69 8.93
N LEU A 336 -20.83 6.50 7.64
CA LEU A 336 -21.88 5.64 7.12
C LEU A 336 -21.22 4.41 6.47
N GLY A 337 -21.62 3.22 6.93
CA GLY A 337 -21.06 1.95 6.47
C GLY A 337 -19.93 1.39 7.36
N GLY A 338 -19.93 0.06 7.53
CA GLY A 338 -19.09 -0.63 8.52
C GLY A 338 -17.58 -0.58 8.26
N ARG A 339 -17.15 -0.53 6.99
CA ARG A 339 -15.72 -0.50 6.62
C ARG A 339 -15.03 0.84 6.89
N ILE A 340 -15.77 1.95 6.88
CA ILE A 340 -15.20 3.29 7.06
C ILE A 340 -15.22 3.76 8.48
N ALA A 341 -16.24 3.38 9.24
CA ALA A 341 -16.32 3.76 10.63
C ALA A 341 -15.14 3.22 11.47
N SER A 342 -14.55 2.09 11.07
CA SER A 342 -13.30 1.58 11.66
C SER A 342 -12.07 2.37 11.18
N LYS A 343 -11.94 2.64 9.88
CA LYS A 343 -10.80 3.34 9.27
C LYS A 343 -10.71 4.83 9.63
N PHE A 344 -11.82 5.56 9.59
CA PHE A 344 -11.85 7.01 9.82
C PHE A 344 -11.60 7.41 11.28
N ARG A 345 -11.90 6.53 12.25
CA ARG A 345 -11.60 6.78 13.66
C ARG A 345 -10.08 6.80 13.94
N ASN A 346 -9.28 6.15 13.09
CA ASN A 346 -7.83 6.21 13.13
C ASN A 346 -7.34 7.43 12.34
N LYS A 347 -7.37 8.60 12.99
CA LYS A 347 -7.09 9.95 12.45
C LYS A 347 -5.70 10.18 11.80
N SER A 348 -4.88 9.17 11.55
CA SER A 348 -3.46 9.38 11.21
C SER A 348 -2.96 8.69 9.94
N ILE A 349 -3.79 7.99 9.15
CA ILE A 349 -3.24 7.05 8.18
C ILE A 349 -3.48 7.52 6.74
N ASN A 350 -2.36 7.74 6.03
CA ASN A 350 -2.16 8.06 4.61
C ASN A 350 -2.00 9.53 4.17
N LYS A 351 -1.43 10.42 4.98
CA LYS A 351 -0.71 11.57 4.38
C LYS A 351 0.57 10.98 3.77
N TRP A 352 0.97 11.41 2.57
CA TRP A 352 2.36 11.18 2.17
C TRP A 352 3.18 12.09 3.09
N ILE A 353 3.62 11.53 4.21
CA ILE A 353 4.36 12.23 5.24
C ILE A 353 5.83 11.97 4.94
N TYR A 354 6.59 13.03 4.77
CA TYR A 354 8.03 12.92 4.67
C TYR A 354 8.69 13.02 6.04
N SER A 355 8.20 13.91 6.89
CA SER A 355 8.69 14.09 8.27
C SER A 355 7.60 13.73 9.27
N LYS A 356 7.91 12.96 10.32
CA LYS A 356 6.94 12.52 11.36
C LYS A 356 6.05 13.67 11.88
N ASP A 357 6.60 14.89 11.97
CA ASP A 357 5.85 16.13 12.18
C ASP A 357 5.92 17.02 10.92
N TYR A 358 5.00 16.80 9.99
CA TYR A 358 4.98 17.51 8.70
C TYR A 358 4.66 19.01 8.85
N VAL A 359 3.94 19.42 9.91
CA VAL A 359 3.65 20.84 10.14
C VAL A 359 4.93 21.56 10.58
N LYS A 360 5.66 20.99 11.54
CA LYS A 360 6.96 21.52 11.96
C LYS A 360 7.97 21.54 10.81
N SER A 361 8.02 20.49 10.00
CA SER A 361 8.83 20.44 8.77
C SER A 361 8.45 21.57 7.80
N ALA A 362 7.15 21.77 7.55
CA ALA A 362 6.66 22.86 6.71
C ALA A 362 7.06 24.25 7.24
N ASP A 363 6.97 24.48 8.54
CA ASP A 363 7.39 25.74 9.18
C ASP A 363 8.91 25.96 9.12
N MET A 364 9.70 24.88 9.22
CA MET A 364 11.14 24.94 8.99
C MET A 364 11.48 25.33 7.55
N LEU A 365 10.76 24.78 6.57
CA LEU A 365 10.91 25.15 5.17
C LEU A 365 10.58 26.62 4.93
N LEU A 366 9.52 27.16 5.55
CA LEU A 366 9.23 28.62 5.52
C LEU A 366 10.41 29.45 6.05
N SER A 367 11.17 28.90 7.00
CA SER A 367 12.35 29.53 7.60
C SER A 367 13.67 29.23 6.85
N ASN A 368 13.61 28.76 5.59
CA ASN A 368 14.77 28.38 4.77
C ASN A 368 15.63 27.25 5.38
N LYS A 369 15.00 26.28 6.03
CA LYS A 369 15.68 25.09 6.56
C LYS A 369 15.17 23.84 5.89
N LEU A 370 16.04 23.15 5.15
CA LEU A 370 15.72 21.88 4.50
C LEU A 370 15.96 20.71 5.48
N PRO A 371 14.98 19.82 5.68
CA PRO A 371 15.14 18.61 6.48
C PRO A 371 16.10 17.60 5.83
N ARG A 372 16.97 16.96 6.62
CA ARG A 372 17.86 15.87 6.18
C ARG A 372 17.18 14.53 6.43
N GLU A 373 17.14 13.66 5.44
CA GLU A 373 16.67 12.26 5.59
C GLU A 373 15.30 12.09 6.29
N GLY A 374 14.36 13.02 6.10
CA GLY A 374 13.07 13.06 6.82
C GLY A 374 13.17 13.48 8.29
N SER A 375 14.38 13.74 8.79
CA SER A 375 14.67 14.28 10.11
C SER A 375 14.66 15.81 10.13
N MET A 376 14.15 16.33 11.24
CA MET A 376 14.18 17.75 11.58
C MET A 376 15.40 18.11 12.44
N ASP A 377 16.15 17.11 12.88
CA ASP A 377 17.33 17.28 13.70
C ASP A 377 18.50 17.60 12.77
N ASN A 378 19.19 18.72 13.04
CA ASN A 378 20.25 19.26 12.21
C ASN A 378 19.82 19.51 10.74
N PRO A 379 18.98 20.51 10.46
CA PRO A 379 18.58 20.87 9.10
C PRO A 379 19.70 21.55 8.31
N ILE A 380 19.54 21.62 7.00
CA ILE A 380 20.41 22.38 6.09
C ILE A 380 19.88 23.80 5.97
N ASP A 381 20.72 24.80 6.25
CA ASP A 381 20.40 26.20 5.98
C ASP A 381 20.41 26.45 4.46
N PHE A 382 19.22 26.61 3.89
CA PHE A 382 19.04 26.83 2.45
C PHE A 382 19.33 28.28 2.08
N LYS A 383 20.49 28.51 1.47
CA LYS A 383 20.97 29.84 1.07
C LYS A 383 20.55 30.20 -0.37
N GLY A 384 19.36 29.78 -0.78
CA GLY A 384 18.81 30.09 -2.10
C GLY A 384 19.45 29.32 -3.28
N SER A 385 20.16 28.23 -3.00
CA SER A 385 20.79 27.37 -4.02
C SER A 385 20.86 25.92 -3.55
N PHE A 386 20.63 24.98 -4.47
CA PHE A 386 20.78 23.55 -4.28
C PHE A 386 22.20 23.06 -4.55
N SER A 387 23.06 23.87 -5.19
CA SER A 387 24.45 23.51 -5.51
C SER A 387 25.28 23.01 -4.29
N PRO A 388 25.14 23.58 -3.07
CA PRO A 388 25.85 23.07 -1.90
C PRO A 388 25.46 21.66 -1.47
N LEU A 389 24.31 21.13 -1.90
CA LEU A 389 23.85 19.80 -1.51
C LEU A 389 24.73 18.68 -2.07
N LYS A 390 25.63 18.96 -3.02
CA LYS A 390 26.57 17.97 -3.57
C LYS A 390 27.47 17.34 -2.51
N SER A 391 27.70 18.01 -1.38
CA SER A 391 28.47 17.47 -0.25
C SER A 391 27.64 16.60 0.72
N GLU A 392 26.32 16.57 0.59
CA GLU A 392 25.46 15.75 1.43
C GLU A 392 25.51 14.27 1.00
N SER A 393 25.05 13.39 1.89
CA SER A 393 25.00 11.94 1.63
C SER A 393 24.21 11.63 0.35
N ARG A 394 24.52 10.51 -0.30
CA ARG A 394 23.75 10.03 -1.48
C ARG A 394 22.24 9.95 -1.17
N SER A 395 21.88 9.45 0.01
CA SER A 395 20.49 9.32 0.48
C SER A 395 19.83 10.68 0.69
N SER A 396 20.51 11.60 1.36
CA SER A 396 20.07 12.98 1.56
C SER A 396 19.83 13.69 0.23
N ARG A 397 20.79 13.62 -0.70
CA ARG A 397 20.65 14.18 -2.06
C ARG A 397 19.44 13.60 -2.80
N ARG A 398 19.22 12.28 -2.68
CA ARG A 398 18.07 11.59 -3.32
C ARG A 398 16.74 12.15 -2.85
N GLN A 399 16.55 12.32 -1.55
CA GLN A 399 15.31 12.84 -1.00
C GLN A 399 15.12 14.33 -1.28
N LEU A 400 16.19 15.13 -1.16
CA LEU A 400 16.15 16.57 -1.37
C LEU A 400 15.90 16.94 -2.84
N TYR A 401 16.65 16.33 -3.76
CA TYR A 401 16.40 16.48 -5.20
C TYR A 401 15.12 15.75 -5.63
N GLY A 402 14.66 14.75 -4.89
CA GLY A 402 13.37 14.11 -5.12
C GLY A 402 12.16 14.94 -4.65
N PHE A 403 12.39 16.06 -3.95
CA PHE A 403 11.35 16.95 -3.41
C PHE A 403 10.37 16.26 -2.45
N PHE A 404 10.83 15.30 -1.65
CA PHE A 404 9.94 14.54 -0.78
C PHE A 404 9.20 15.44 0.23
N TYR A 405 9.90 16.42 0.77
CA TYR A 405 9.39 17.44 1.70
C TYR A 405 8.28 18.33 1.10
N LEU A 406 8.08 18.33 -0.23
CA LEU A 406 7.02 19.10 -0.86
C LEU A 406 5.64 18.65 -0.36
N ASN A 407 5.50 17.38 0.02
CA ASN A 407 4.26 16.89 0.59
C ASN A 407 3.99 17.40 2.00
N ASP A 408 5.02 17.67 2.81
CA ASP A 408 4.84 18.27 4.13
C ASP A 408 4.20 19.67 4.00
N LEU A 409 4.67 20.47 3.03
CA LEU A 409 4.07 21.76 2.69
C LEU A 409 2.61 21.64 2.23
N VAL A 410 2.31 20.69 1.34
CA VAL A 410 0.95 20.46 0.86
C VAL A 410 0.03 20.02 2.01
N ASN A 411 0.50 19.10 2.84
CA ASN A 411 -0.24 18.61 4.01
C ASN A 411 -0.55 19.73 5.01
N ALA A 412 0.44 20.60 5.28
CA ALA A 412 0.28 21.75 6.15
C ALA A 412 -0.71 22.78 5.56
N PHE A 413 -0.68 23.00 4.24
CA PHE A 413 -1.66 23.84 3.55
C PHE A 413 -3.09 23.27 3.63
N GLU A 414 -3.28 21.98 3.34
CA GLU A 414 -4.61 21.35 3.37
C GLU A 414 -5.25 21.42 4.76
N GLU A 415 -4.42 21.37 5.81
CA GLU A 415 -4.84 21.49 7.20
C GLU A 415 -5.14 22.93 7.62
N SER A 416 -4.22 23.86 7.36
CA SER A 416 -4.29 25.24 7.87
C SER A 416 -5.00 26.23 6.94
N GLY A 417 -5.04 25.94 5.63
CA GLY A 417 -5.38 26.90 4.58
C GLY A 417 -4.33 27.99 4.33
N ASN A 418 -3.17 27.94 5.01
CA ASN A 418 -2.14 28.97 4.90
C ASN A 418 -1.38 28.85 3.56
N ARG A 419 -1.62 29.83 2.68
CA ARG A 419 -1.05 29.85 1.32
C ARG A 419 0.48 29.94 1.29
N SER A 420 1.12 30.43 2.35
CA SER A 420 2.59 30.58 2.38
C SER A 420 3.31 29.25 2.16
N TYR A 421 2.71 28.12 2.55
CA TYR A 421 3.30 26.79 2.31
C TYR A 421 3.38 26.45 0.81
N LEU A 422 2.32 26.77 0.04
CA LEU A 422 2.32 26.55 -1.41
C LEU A 422 3.24 27.54 -2.12
N GLU A 423 3.28 28.80 -1.67
CA GLU A 423 4.21 29.80 -2.18
C GLU A 423 5.66 29.36 -1.98
N LYS A 424 5.98 28.80 -0.80
CA LYS A 424 7.31 28.26 -0.50
C LYS A 424 7.66 27.05 -1.37
N GLY A 425 6.71 26.13 -1.58
CA GLY A 425 6.92 25.00 -2.47
C GLY A 425 7.26 25.45 -3.90
N MET A 426 6.52 26.42 -4.42
CA MET A 426 6.77 26.98 -5.75
C MET A 426 8.10 27.75 -5.83
N GLU A 427 8.50 28.47 -4.78
CA GLU A 427 9.81 29.12 -4.68
C GLU A 427 10.95 28.10 -4.86
N LEU A 428 10.91 27.00 -4.11
CA LEU A 428 11.92 25.94 -4.17
C LEU A 428 11.97 25.27 -5.55
N ILE A 429 10.80 25.00 -6.15
CA ILE A 429 10.69 24.44 -7.51
C ILE A 429 11.36 25.38 -8.53
N ARG A 430 11.05 26.69 -8.50
CA ARG A 430 11.65 27.65 -9.45
C ARG A 430 13.17 27.69 -9.36
N ILE A 431 13.71 27.68 -8.13
CA ILE A 431 15.16 27.68 -7.91
C ILE A 431 15.77 26.41 -8.49
N PHE A 432 15.20 25.25 -8.17
CA PHE A 432 15.70 23.97 -8.65
C PHE A 432 15.65 23.84 -10.17
N GLU A 433 14.52 24.17 -10.81
CA GLU A 433 14.36 24.07 -12.27
C GLU A 433 15.32 24.99 -13.02
N LYS A 434 15.70 26.13 -12.43
CA LYS A 434 16.72 27.02 -12.99
C LYS A 434 18.13 26.45 -12.84
N GLU A 435 18.46 25.85 -11.69
CA GLU A 435 19.80 25.36 -11.39
C GLU A 435 20.13 24.04 -12.10
N GLN A 436 19.19 23.09 -12.14
CA GLN A 436 19.39 21.77 -12.74
C GLN A 436 19.73 21.85 -14.24
N ALA A 437 19.31 22.93 -14.92
CA ALA A 437 19.67 23.17 -16.31
C ALA A 437 21.15 23.54 -16.51
N ASN A 438 21.87 23.94 -15.44
CA ASN A 438 23.20 24.54 -15.50
C ASN A 438 24.25 23.87 -14.58
N THR A 439 23.84 22.93 -13.73
CA THR A 439 24.74 22.24 -12.78
C THR A 439 24.62 20.73 -12.91
N TYR A 440 25.72 20.00 -12.70
CA TYR A 440 25.77 18.54 -12.80
C TYR A 440 26.03 17.88 -11.43
N ASP A 441 25.01 17.14 -10.99
CA ASP A 441 25.02 16.19 -9.88
C ASP A 441 24.27 14.93 -10.36
N ASP A 442 24.88 13.77 -10.15
CA ASP A 442 24.41 12.46 -10.63
C ASP A 442 23.03 12.08 -10.06
N ILE A 443 22.71 12.55 -8.86
CA ILE A 443 21.46 12.22 -8.17
C ILE A 443 20.28 13.08 -8.64
N MET A 444 20.53 14.27 -9.21
CA MET A 444 19.47 15.16 -9.73
C MET A 444 18.65 14.50 -10.85
N TRP A 445 19.27 13.65 -11.67
CA TRP A 445 18.63 12.89 -12.74
C TRP A 445 18.83 11.39 -12.55
N HIS A 446 18.92 10.92 -11.30
CA HIS A 446 18.85 9.50 -11.02
C HIS A 446 17.42 8.97 -11.26
N ASP A 447 17.29 7.72 -11.67
CA ASP A 447 16.04 7.09 -12.11
C ASP A 447 14.88 7.25 -11.10
N GLU A 448 15.04 6.74 -9.88
CA GLU A 448 14.06 6.80 -8.80
C GLU A 448 13.86 8.24 -8.33
N THR A 449 14.94 9.03 -8.18
CA THR A 449 14.84 10.44 -7.78
C THR A 449 13.93 11.22 -8.73
N THR A 450 14.07 10.98 -10.03
CA THR A 450 13.25 11.60 -11.08
C THR A 450 11.80 11.13 -10.99
N ALA A 451 11.57 9.84 -10.78
CA ALA A 451 10.23 9.26 -10.60
C ALA A 451 9.50 9.89 -9.41
N ARG A 452 10.18 9.95 -8.26
CA ARG A 452 9.66 10.57 -7.03
C ARG A 452 9.37 12.04 -7.25
N ARG A 453 10.29 12.80 -7.84
CA ARG A 453 10.07 14.23 -8.15
C ARG A 453 8.81 14.43 -8.99
N LEU A 454 8.57 13.59 -10.01
CA LEU A 454 7.34 13.66 -10.80
C LEU A 454 6.08 13.48 -9.94
N ASP A 455 6.07 12.49 -9.04
CA ASP A 455 4.93 12.27 -8.13
C ASP A 455 4.68 13.47 -7.20
N TYR A 456 5.75 13.98 -6.58
CA TYR A 456 5.65 15.12 -5.66
C TYR A 456 5.23 16.39 -6.39
N TYR A 457 5.77 16.66 -7.59
CA TYR A 457 5.32 17.78 -8.44
C TYR A 457 3.87 17.63 -8.86
N LEU A 458 3.45 16.42 -9.26
CA LEU A 458 2.09 16.14 -9.67
C LEU A 458 1.11 16.36 -8.53
N ARG A 459 1.44 15.86 -7.32
CA ARG A 459 0.63 16.11 -6.12
C ARG A 459 0.56 17.59 -5.81
N PHE A 460 1.71 18.28 -5.74
CA PHE A 460 1.74 19.71 -5.48
C PHE A 460 0.91 20.51 -6.49
N TYR A 461 1.08 20.26 -7.78
CA TYR A 461 0.34 20.92 -8.84
C TYR A 461 -1.17 20.63 -8.72
N SER A 462 -1.57 19.40 -8.41
CA SER A 462 -2.99 19.05 -8.25
C SER A 462 -3.72 19.86 -7.19
N VAL A 463 -3.00 20.29 -6.14
CA VAL A 463 -3.53 21.13 -5.05
C VAL A 463 -3.35 22.63 -5.35
N ALA A 464 -2.17 23.02 -5.80
CA ALA A 464 -1.79 24.42 -5.97
C ALA A 464 -2.33 25.06 -7.26
N ASN A 465 -2.69 24.28 -8.29
CA ASN A 465 -3.00 24.78 -9.65
C ASN A 465 -3.98 25.96 -9.67
N ILE A 466 -5.02 25.96 -8.84
CA ILE A 466 -5.99 27.07 -8.79
C ILE A 466 -5.40 28.40 -8.30
N LEU A 467 -4.28 28.37 -7.57
CA LEU A 467 -3.57 29.53 -7.03
C LEU A 467 -2.35 29.95 -7.85
N LEU A 468 -1.86 29.09 -8.75
CA LEU A 468 -0.66 29.37 -9.55
C LEU A 468 -0.95 30.39 -10.65
N ASN A 469 0.01 31.29 -10.89
CA ASN A 469 -0.01 32.16 -12.06
C ASN A 469 0.32 31.37 -13.36
N PRO A 470 0.01 31.92 -14.55
CA PRO A 470 0.23 31.20 -15.81
C PRO A 470 1.67 30.72 -16.04
N SER A 471 2.68 31.51 -15.67
CA SER A 471 4.09 31.13 -15.85
C SER A 471 4.50 29.95 -14.96
N ASP A 472 4.01 29.87 -13.73
CA ASP A 472 4.28 28.73 -12.85
C ASP A 472 3.61 27.45 -13.34
N LYS A 473 2.38 27.59 -13.87
CA LYS A 473 1.69 26.45 -14.50
C LYS A 473 2.46 25.94 -15.71
N ASP A 474 2.95 26.84 -16.57
CA ASP A 474 3.76 26.47 -17.73
C ASP A 474 5.05 25.76 -17.32
N LEU A 475 5.78 26.32 -16.33
CA LEU A 475 6.99 25.71 -15.78
C LEU A 475 6.72 24.29 -15.27
N LEU A 476 5.73 24.11 -14.39
CA LEU A 476 5.42 22.80 -13.81
C LEU A 476 4.95 21.79 -14.85
N ASN A 477 4.06 22.18 -15.76
CA ASN A 477 3.59 21.28 -16.83
C ASN A 477 4.76 20.85 -17.73
N LYS A 478 5.64 21.78 -18.10
CA LYS A 478 6.83 21.48 -18.91
C LYS A 478 7.80 20.56 -18.17
N SER A 479 8.11 20.83 -16.90
CA SER A 479 9.03 20.01 -16.11
C SER A 479 8.47 18.61 -15.88
N MET A 480 7.19 18.46 -15.53
CA MET A 480 6.55 17.15 -15.38
C MET A 480 6.52 16.37 -16.70
N TYR A 481 6.19 17.00 -17.82
CA TYR A 481 6.23 16.37 -19.14
C TYR A 481 7.65 15.90 -19.52
N ASN A 482 8.66 16.72 -19.27
CA ASN A 482 10.06 16.37 -19.54
C ASN A 482 10.53 15.18 -18.68
N MET A 483 10.19 15.16 -17.40
CA MET A 483 10.49 14.02 -16.52
C MET A 483 9.79 12.74 -17.02
N ALA A 484 8.50 12.83 -17.35
CA ALA A 484 7.73 11.68 -17.81
C ALA A 484 8.27 11.10 -19.12
N THR A 485 8.50 11.95 -20.13
CA THR A 485 9.06 11.51 -21.42
C THR A 485 10.47 10.95 -21.30
N LYS A 486 11.30 11.51 -20.41
CA LYS A 486 12.63 10.97 -20.11
C LYS A 486 12.53 9.56 -19.51
N MET A 487 11.64 9.33 -18.55
CA MET A 487 11.42 8.01 -17.94
C MET A 487 10.85 6.96 -18.91
N LEU A 488 10.16 7.38 -19.97
CA LEU A 488 9.73 6.48 -21.04
C LEU A 488 10.87 6.10 -22.01
N SER A 489 11.94 6.90 -22.07
CA SER A 489 13.04 6.68 -23.01
C SER A 489 13.89 5.45 -22.62
N PRO A 490 14.27 4.58 -23.59
CA PRO A 490 15.05 3.38 -23.29
C PRO A 490 16.40 3.65 -22.61
N GLY A 491 17.03 4.80 -22.88
CA GLY A 491 18.33 5.15 -22.30
C GLY A 491 18.27 5.68 -20.86
N PHE A 492 17.07 5.81 -20.29
CA PHE A 492 16.88 6.30 -18.91
C PHE A 492 15.96 5.42 -18.07
N TRP A 493 15.09 4.64 -18.72
CA TRP A 493 14.29 3.65 -18.02
C TRP A 493 15.19 2.59 -17.38
N ALA A 494 15.04 2.39 -16.07
CA ALA A 494 15.89 1.51 -15.28
C ALA A 494 15.69 0.02 -15.60
N GLY A 495 14.69 -0.34 -16.40
CA GLY A 495 14.40 -1.72 -16.78
C GLY A 495 13.41 -2.40 -15.84
N ASN A 496 13.34 -3.73 -15.90
CA ASN A 496 12.42 -4.51 -15.08
C ASN A 496 13.01 -4.75 -13.68
N TYR A 497 13.17 -3.68 -12.91
CA TYR A 497 13.62 -3.64 -11.52
C TYR A 497 12.75 -2.66 -10.73
N ASN A 498 12.91 -2.60 -9.39
CA ASN A 498 12.11 -1.72 -8.53
C ASN A 498 12.18 -0.22 -8.94
N HIS A 499 13.34 0.30 -9.34
CA HIS A 499 13.48 1.66 -9.85
C HIS A 499 12.66 1.90 -11.12
N GLY A 500 12.65 0.93 -12.04
CA GLY A 500 11.86 1.01 -13.27
C GLY A 500 10.37 0.95 -12.98
N LEU A 501 9.94 0.11 -12.02
CA LEU A 501 8.58 0.14 -11.51
C LEU A 501 8.21 1.54 -10.99
N PHE A 502 9.06 2.17 -10.16
CA PHE A 502 8.76 3.50 -9.64
C PHE A 502 8.62 4.54 -10.76
N GLN A 503 9.50 4.49 -11.77
CA GLN A 503 9.38 5.32 -12.97
C GLN A 503 8.05 5.09 -13.68
N ASP A 504 7.69 3.84 -13.95
CA ASP A 504 6.45 3.49 -14.65
C ASP A 504 5.21 3.88 -13.83
N MET A 505 5.21 3.69 -12.52
CA MET A 505 4.10 4.11 -11.65
C MET A 505 3.92 5.63 -11.62
N ALA A 506 5.02 6.40 -11.57
CA ALA A 506 4.97 7.86 -11.61
C ALA A 506 4.44 8.36 -12.97
N VAL A 507 4.94 7.79 -14.08
CA VAL A 507 4.46 8.13 -15.42
C VAL A 507 3.01 7.69 -15.62
N LEU A 508 2.60 6.54 -15.09
CA LEU A 508 1.21 6.07 -15.16
C LEU A 508 0.25 7.07 -14.50
N ARG A 509 0.58 7.53 -13.29
CA ARG A 509 -0.20 8.56 -12.57
C ARG A 509 -0.23 9.89 -13.34
N TYR A 510 0.90 10.32 -13.88
CA TYR A 510 0.98 11.54 -14.67
C TYR A 510 0.19 11.45 -15.98
N ALA A 511 0.33 10.34 -16.71
CA ALA A 511 -0.36 10.09 -17.96
C ALA A 511 -1.88 10.05 -17.78
N ASP A 512 -2.35 9.42 -16.71
CA ASP A 512 -3.76 9.44 -16.32
C ASP A 512 -4.25 10.86 -16.05
N TYR A 513 -3.47 11.64 -15.28
CA TYR A 513 -3.78 13.04 -14.96
C TYR A 513 -3.97 13.90 -16.22
N ILE A 514 -3.09 13.78 -17.21
CA ILE A 514 -3.17 14.58 -18.45
C ILE A 514 -4.05 13.96 -19.54
N GLY A 515 -4.55 12.74 -19.33
CA GLY A 515 -5.34 11.98 -20.31
C GLY A 515 -4.52 11.45 -21.49
N ASP A 516 -3.21 11.21 -21.34
CA ASP A 516 -2.35 10.65 -22.38
C ASP A 516 -2.45 9.12 -22.40
N ARG A 517 -3.22 8.60 -23.35
CA ARG A 517 -3.46 7.14 -23.51
C ARG A 517 -2.21 6.36 -23.89
N GLY A 518 -1.26 6.97 -24.59
CA GLY A 518 -0.05 6.30 -25.06
C GLY A 518 0.92 6.04 -23.92
N MET A 519 1.24 7.11 -23.15
CA MET A 519 2.05 7.01 -21.95
C MET A 519 1.42 6.06 -20.93
N TYR A 520 0.11 6.21 -20.69
CA TYR A 520 -0.63 5.38 -19.76
C TYR A 520 -0.50 3.90 -20.09
N LYS A 521 -0.75 3.51 -21.36
CA LYS A 521 -0.69 2.11 -21.78
C LYS A 521 0.71 1.50 -21.66
N LEU A 522 1.76 2.26 -22.02
CA LEU A 522 3.13 1.77 -21.93
C LEU A 522 3.54 1.54 -20.47
N SER A 523 3.35 2.53 -19.61
CA SER A 523 3.68 2.45 -18.20
C SER A 523 2.86 1.39 -17.47
N LEU A 524 1.57 1.27 -17.80
CA LEU A 524 0.70 0.21 -17.29
C LEU A 524 1.26 -1.18 -17.61
N THR A 525 1.69 -1.38 -18.86
CA THR A 525 2.23 -2.67 -19.33
C THR A 525 3.52 -3.03 -18.60
N ARG A 526 4.44 -2.07 -18.46
CA ARG A 526 5.73 -2.29 -17.78
C ARG A 526 5.56 -2.53 -16.28
N ALA A 527 4.73 -1.74 -15.60
CA ALA A 527 4.43 -1.93 -14.18
C ALA A 527 3.77 -3.30 -13.92
N ALA A 528 2.81 -3.71 -14.77
CA ALA A 528 2.18 -5.02 -14.67
C ALA A 528 3.18 -6.16 -14.85
N GLU A 529 4.12 -6.03 -15.79
CA GLU A 529 5.16 -7.02 -16.03
C GLU A 529 6.12 -7.14 -14.83
N TYR A 530 6.51 -6.03 -14.21
CA TYR A 530 7.32 -6.05 -12.98
C TYR A 530 6.63 -6.86 -11.89
N PHE A 531 5.39 -6.52 -11.53
CA PHE A 531 4.68 -7.25 -10.47
C PHE A 531 4.45 -8.71 -10.81
N ASN A 532 4.22 -9.02 -12.09
CA ASN A 532 4.05 -10.40 -12.52
C ASN A 532 5.33 -11.24 -12.35
N THR A 533 6.49 -10.63 -12.55
CA THR A 533 7.80 -11.30 -12.55
C THR A 533 8.53 -11.25 -11.20
N HIS A 534 8.25 -10.25 -10.36
CA HIS A 534 8.96 -10.01 -9.09
C HIS A 534 8.23 -10.50 -7.85
N PHE A 535 6.97 -10.92 -7.99
CA PHE A 535 6.34 -11.81 -7.03
C PHE A 535 6.39 -13.21 -7.62
N ASP A 536 6.82 -14.19 -6.84
CA ASP A 536 6.89 -15.57 -7.29
C ASP A 536 5.49 -16.22 -7.37
N GLN A 537 5.45 -17.54 -7.53
CA GLN A 537 4.21 -18.31 -7.58
C GLN A 537 3.60 -18.54 -6.20
N GLU A 538 4.34 -18.31 -5.12
CA GLU A 538 3.91 -18.47 -3.73
C GLU A 538 3.44 -17.13 -3.13
N GLY A 539 3.54 -16.04 -3.91
CA GLY A 539 3.13 -14.70 -3.51
C GLY A 539 4.22 -13.91 -2.78
N VAL A 540 5.47 -14.38 -2.81
CA VAL A 540 6.60 -13.74 -2.13
C VAL A 540 7.37 -12.88 -3.12
N HIS A 541 7.66 -11.64 -2.75
CA HIS A 541 8.57 -10.78 -3.48
C HIS A 541 10.01 -11.31 -3.43
N ILE A 542 10.70 -11.30 -4.57
CA ILE A 542 11.93 -12.08 -4.78
C ILE A 542 13.23 -11.35 -4.43
N GLU A 543 13.16 -10.15 -3.85
CA GLU A 543 14.34 -9.35 -3.45
C GLU A 543 14.76 -9.63 -1.99
N ASN A 544 14.59 -10.85 -1.48
CA ASN A 544 15.23 -11.37 -0.24
C ASN A 544 15.12 -10.53 1.04
N SER A 545 14.14 -9.63 1.13
CA SER A 545 13.93 -8.75 2.27
C SER A 545 12.44 -8.73 2.63
N PRO A 546 12.07 -9.21 3.83
CA PRO A 546 10.74 -9.01 4.38
C PRO A 546 10.28 -7.55 4.33
N GLU A 547 11.15 -6.59 4.62
CA GLU A 547 10.82 -5.16 4.51
C GLU A 547 10.38 -4.81 3.08
N TYR A 548 11.21 -5.14 2.08
CA TYR A 548 10.91 -4.85 0.67
C TYR A 548 9.67 -5.59 0.16
N HIS A 549 9.39 -6.80 0.68
CA HIS A 549 8.14 -7.49 0.41
C HIS A 549 6.93 -6.61 0.76
N PHE A 550 6.91 -6.03 1.96
CA PHE A 550 5.81 -5.17 2.39
C PHE A 550 5.76 -3.84 1.62
N VAL A 551 6.90 -3.26 1.26
CA VAL A 551 6.94 -2.06 0.40
C VAL A 551 6.34 -2.37 -0.98
N MET A 552 6.78 -3.44 -1.64
CA MET A 552 6.30 -3.79 -2.98
C MET A 552 4.86 -4.31 -2.97
N LEU A 553 4.43 -4.97 -1.90
CA LEU A 553 3.05 -5.40 -1.72
C LEU A 553 2.11 -4.19 -1.64
N LYS A 554 2.54 -3.12 -0.97
CA LYS A 554 1.80 -1.86 -0.93
C LYS A 554 1.64 -1.28 -2.34
N GLU A 555 2.74 -1.19 -3.08
CA GLU A 555 2.74 -0.68 -4.47
C GLU A 555 1.84 -1.53 -5.38
N LEU A 556 1.85 -2.87 -5.23
CA LEU A 556 0.96 -3.77 -5.95
C LEU A 556 -0.52 -3.52 -5.60
N GLY A 557 -0.83 -3.37 -4.32
CA GLY A 557 -2.19 -3.07 -3.86
C GLY A 557 -2.70 -1.74 -4.40
N ASP A 558 -1.86 -0.70 -4.38
CA ASP A 558 -2.21 0.62 -4.89
C ASP A 558 -2.34 0.63 -6.43
N PHE A 559 -1.48 -0.11 -7.13
CA PHE A 559 -1.63 -0.35 -8.56
C PHE A 559 -2.97 -1.01 -8.90
N LEU A 560 -3.36 -2.07 -8.18
CA LEU A 560 -4.64 -2.77 -8.37
C LEU A 560 -5.87 -1.89 -8.09
N LYS A 561 -5.75 -0.87 -7.23
CA LYS A 561 -6.80 0.14 -6.99
C LYS A 561 -6.87 1.17 -8.11
N GLN A 562 -5.73 1.51 -8.72
CA GLN A 562 -5.64 2.51 -9.79
C GLN A 562 -6.16 1.97 -11.13
N VAL A 563 -5.98 0.67 -11.40
CA VAL A 563 -6.29 0.07 -12.69
C VAL A 563 -7.57 -0.77 -12.63
N SER A 564 -8.37 -0.76 -13.71
CA SER A 564 -9.55 -1.62 -13.81
C SER A 564 -9.18 -2.97 -14.44
N ARG A 565 -10.04 -3.98 -14.23
CA ARG A 565 -9.91 -5.30 -14.87
C ARG A 565 -9.84 -5.24 -16.40
N ALA A 566 -10.45 -4.23 -17.02
CA ALA A 566 -10.44 -4.05 -18.48
C ALA A 566 -9.14 -3.42 -19.00
N ASP A 567 -8.33 -2.81 -18.13
CA ASP A 567 -7.15 -2.05 -18.54
C ASP A 567 -5.94 -2.97 -18.79
N THR A 568 -5.87 -4.13 -18.13
CA THR A 568 -4.74 -5.06 -18.27
C THR A 568 -5.16 -6.53 -18.22
N ASN A 569 -4.57 -7.34 -19.10
CA ASN A 569 -4.73 -8.80 -19.10
C ASN A 569 -4.12 -9.45 -17.84
N TYR A 570 -3.28 -8.73 -17.10
CA TYR A 570 -2.63 -9.21 -15.89
C TYR A 570 -3.49 -9.03 -14.63
N TYR A 571 -4.62 -8.30 -14.67
CA TYR A 571 -5.34 -7.90 -13.46
C TYR A 571 -5.65 -9.07 -12.52
N GLU A 572 -6.21 -10.16 -13.05
CA GLU A 572 -6.54 -11.34 -12.24
C GLU A 572 -5.28 -12.07 -11.75
N ILE A 573 -4.20 -12.09 -12.54
CA ILE A 573 -2.92 -12.71 -12.16
C ILE A 573 -2.30 -11.94 -10.98
N LEU A 574 -2.27 -10.61 -11.09
CA LEU A 574 -1.71 -9.72 -10.08
C LEU A 574 -2.55 -9.71 -8.80
N LYS A 575 -3.87 -9.69 -8.94
CA LYS A 575 -4.79 -9.86 -7.81
C LYS A 575 -4.56 -11.20 -7.11
N ASN A 576 -4.40 -12.28 -7.86
CA ASN A 576 -4.09 -13.58 -7.27
C ASN A 576 -2.74 -13.58 -6.52
N LYS A 577 -1.69 -12.97 -7.08
CA LYS A 577 -0.40 -12.79 -6.39
C LYS A 577 -0.55 -11.99 -5.09
N PHE A 578 -1.32 -10.90 -5.13
CA PHE A 578 -1.64 -10.10 -3.94
C PHE A 578 -2.35 -10.95 -2.87
N GLU A 579 -3.35 -11.75 -3.24
CA GLU A 579 -4.04 -12.64 -2.28
C GLU A 579 -3.11 -13.75 -1.75
N MET A 580 -2.25 -14.33 -2.59
CA MET A 580 -1.31 -15.38 -2.18
C MET A 580 -0.25 -14.87 -1.19
N SER A 581 0.18 -13.61 -1.34
CA SER A 581 1.17 -12.98 -0.46
C SER A 581 0.77 -13.02 1.02
N LYS A 582 -0.54 -12.98 1.30
CA LYS A 582 -1.11 -12.98 2.64
C LYS A 582 -0.58 -14.10 3.55
N LYS A 583 -0.36 -15.29 2.97
CA LYS A 583 0.19 -16.44 3.71
C LYS A 583 1.61 -16.14 4.21
N TYR A 584 2.47 -15.62 3.33
CA TYR A 584 3.84 -15.23 3.66
C TYR A 584 3.87 -14.07 4.64
N SER A 585 3.16 -12.97 4.33
CA SER A 585 3.14 -11.75 5.13
C SER A 585 2.72 -12.02 6.57
N ARG A 586 1.76 -12.92 6.78
CA ARG A 586 1.40 -13.39 8.12
C ARG A 586 2.48 -14.26 8.74
N SER A 587 3.01 -15.23 8.01
CA SER A 587 3.98 -16.18 8.58
C SER A 587 5.29 -15.54 8.99
N ILE A 588 5.77 -14.50 8.29
CA ILE A 588 7.11 -13.93 8.50
C ILE A 588 7.21 -13.00 9.72
N ILE A 589 6.10 -12.44 10.19
CA ILE A 589 6.06 -11.50 11.32
C ILE A 589 6.38 -12.24 12.64
N LEU A 590 7.31 -11.74 13.44
CA LEU A 590 7.62 -12.30 14.76
C LEU A 590 6.42 -12.13 15.72
N PRO A 591 6.33 -12.92 16.82
CA PRO A 591 5.20 -12.83 17.74
C PRO A 591 5.04 -11.47 18.45
N ASP A 592 6.09 -10.65 18.53
CA ASP A 592 6.01 -9.26 19.04
C ASP A 592 5.51 -8.25 17.98
N GLY A 593 5.31 -8.70 16.75
CA GLY A 593 4.84 -7.95 15.60
C GLY A 593 5.97 -7.40 14.71
N LEU A 594 7.24 -7.58 15.06
CA LEU A 594 8.37 -7.08 14.28
C LEU A 594 8.73 -8.03 13.13
N LEU A 595 9.48 -7.53 12.15
CA LEU A 595 10.11 -8.38 11.14
C LEU A 595 11.42 -8.99 11.64
N PRO A 596 11.76 -10.23 11.24
CA PRO A 596 13.10 -10.76 11.43
C PRO A 596 14.08 -10.00 10.50
N VAL A 597 15.27 -9.70 11.02
CA VAL A 597 16.33 -8.97 10.30
C VAL A 597 17.00 -9.84 9.22
N VAL A 598 16.27 -10.12 8.14
CA VAL A 598 16.72 -10.92 7.00
C VAL A 598 17.17 -10.01 5.86
N GLY A 599 18.39 -10.23 5.35
CA GLY A 599 18.93 -9.41 4.26
C GLY A 599 18.93 -7.92 4.62
N ASP A 600 18.60 -7.07 3.66
CA ASP A 600 18.35 -5.66 3.92
C ASP A 600 16.92 -5.47 4.51
N THR A 601 16.75 -5.78 5.80
CA THR A 601 15.49 -5.58 6.57
C THR A 601 15.78 -4.92 7.91
N GLY A 602 15.15 -3.78 8.19
CA GLY A 602 15.12 -3.14 9.50
C GLY A 602 14.09 -3.74 10.47
N MET A 603 14.16 -3.34 11.75
CA MET A 603 13.19 -3.76 12.77
C MET A 603 11.88 -2.96 12.66
N ILE A 604 11.06 -3.35 11.69
CA ILE A 604 9.80 -2.70 11.30
C ILE A 604 8.60 -3.50 11.82
N LYS A 605 7.50 -2.82 12.17
CA LYS A 605 6.26 -3.43 12.65
C LYS A 605 5.13 -3.24 11.64
N PRO A 606 5.01 -4.12 10.62
CA PRO A 606 3.96 -3.97 9.63
C PRO A 606 2.57 -4.21 10.22
N ASN A 607 1.61 -3.41 9.80
CA ASN A 607 0.21 -3.61 10.11
C ASN A 607 -0.51 -4.27 8.92
N LEU A 608 -0.86 -5.55 9.06
CA LEU A 608 -1.53 -6.32 8.01
C LEU A 608 -2.86 -5.72 7.55
N GLU A 609 -3.55 -4.97 8.42
CA GLU A 609 -4.82 -4.33 8.06
C GLU A 609 -4.67 -3.26 6.99
N ASP A 610 -3.50 -2.64 6.87
CA ASP A 610 -3.22 -1.61 5.86
C ASP A 610 -3.19 -2.21 4.45
N TYR A 611 -2.93 -3.52 4.35
CA TYR A 611 -2.84 -4.27 3.10
C TYR A 611 -4.14 -5.02 2.80
N TYR A 612 -4.64 -5.80 3.77
CA TYR A 612 -5.71 -6.77 3.55
C TYR A 612 -7.04 -6.36 4.20
N GLY A 613 -7.08 -5.27 4.94
CA GLY A 613 -8.23 -4.86 5.76
C GLY A 613 -8.32 -5.63 7.10
N PRO A 614 -9.38 -5.37 7.89
CA PRO A 614 -9.50 -5.92 9.24
C PRO A 614 -9.50 -7.44 9.22
N GLU A 615 -8.63 -8.02 10.04
CA GLU A 615 -8.47 -9.47 10.13
C GLU A 615 -9.32 -10.04 11.27
N LYS A 616 -9.92 -11.21 11.04
CA LYS A 616 -10.68 -11.94 12.07
C LYS A 616 -9.96 -13.18 12.59
N GLU A 617 -8.78 -13.46 12.06
CA GLU A 617 -8.06 -14.69 12.33
C GLU A 617 -7.04 -14.43 13.44
N GLU A 618 -7.39 -14.84 14.66
CA GLU A 618 -6.45 -14.84 15.77
C GLU A 618 -5.48 -16.01 15.64
N GLU A 619 -4.22 -15.76 15.98
CA GLU A 619 -3.23 -16.81 16.01
C GLU A 619 -3.36 -17.67 17.28
N GLY A 620 -3.35 -18.99 17.08
CA GLY A 620 -3.48 -19.96 18.17
C GLY A 620 -2.15 -20.38 18.81
N ASP A 621 -2.26 -21.22 19.85
CA ASP A 621 -1.13 -21.79 20.57
C ASP A 621 -0.36 -22.87 19.81
N GLN A 622 -1.02 -23.55 18.87
CA GLN A 622 -0.42 -24.65 18.11
C GLN A 622 0.57 -24.13 17.06
N ILE A 623 1.76 -24.74 17.02
CA ILE A 623 2.76 -24.44 15.99
C ILE A 623 2.25 -24.87 14.61
N LYS A 624 2.27 -23.96 13.66
CA LYS A 624 2.00 -24.18 12.24
C LYS A 624 3.26 -23.94 11.43
N ARG A 625 3.50 -24.80 10.43
CA ARG A 625 4.63 -24.68 9.51
C ARG A 625 4.20 -24.12 8.15
N PHE A 626 5.00 -23.21 7.60
CA PHE A 626 4.82 -22.52 6.33
C PHE A 626 6.14 -22.56 5.57
N THR A 627 6.16 -23.20 4.41
CA THR A 627 7.35 -23.29 3.56
C THR A 627 7.09 -22.59 2.24
N PHE A 628 8.04 -21.74 1.82
CA PHE A 628 8.10 -20.98 0.59
C PHE A 628 9.42 -21.34 -0.11
N LYS A 629 9.41 -22.44 -0.86
CA LYS A 629 10.65 -23.05 -1.37
C LYS A 629 11.33 -22.18 -2.43
N ASN A 630 10.55 -21.44 -3.22
CA ASN A 630 11.10 -20.61 -4.29
C ASN A 630 11.80 -19.38 -3.72
N ALA A 631 11.15 -18.72 -2.76
CA ALA A 631 11.70 -17.55 -2.06
C ALA A 631 12.71 -17.92 -0.97
N GLY A 632 12.77 -19.20 -0.56
CA GLY A 632 13.79 -19.71 0.36
C GLY A 632 13.48 -19.52 1.84
N TYR A 633 12.20 -19.56 2.24
CA TYR A 633 11.78 -19.42 3.64
C TYR A 633 11.08 -20.69 4.14
N ASP A 634 11.49 -21.18 5.31
CA ASP A 634 10.81 -22.27 6.01
C ASP A 634 10.55 -21.86 7.46
N ILE A 635 9.28 -21.65 7.80
CA ILE A 635 8.85 -20.95 9.01
C ILE A 635 7.93 -21.87 9.82
N ALA A 636 8.18 -22.00 11.11
CA ALA A 636 7.29 -22.62 12.08
C ALA A 636 6.95 -21.61 13.16
N ARG A 637 5.66 -21.36 13.41
CA ARG A 637 5.23 -20.34 14.38
C ARG A 637 3.94 -20.66 15.10
N SER A 638 3.76 -20.03 16.26
CA SER A 638 2.51 -19.86 16.99
C SER A 638 2.48 -18.46 17.61
N LYS A 639 1.43 -18.16 18.38
CA LYS A 639 1.28 -16.84 19.02
C LYS A 639 2.45 -16.41 19.93
N ASP A 640 3.29 -17.35 20.41
CA ASP A 640 4.37 -17.09 21.38
C ASP A 640 5.76 -17.61 20.90
N ALA A 641 5.83 -18.27 19.74
CA ALA A 641 7.02 -18.97 19.27
C ALA A 641 7.21 -18.80 17.76
N PHE A 642 8.46 -18.68 17.33
CA PHE A 642 8.82 -18.58 15.92
C PHE A 642 10.21 -19.20 15.70
N LEU A 643 10.30 -20.07 14.70
CA LEU A 643 11.54 -20.65 14.18
C LEU A 643 11.52 -20.49 12.67
N MET A 644 12.60 -20.00 12.09
CA MET A 644 12.72 -19.88 10.64
C MET A 644 14.09 -20.36 10.20
N MET A 645 14.15 -21.01 9.04
CA MET A 645 15.38 -21.29 8.31
C MET A 645 15.33 -20.65 6.93
N ARG A 646 16.43 -20.03 6.49
CA ARG A 646 16.59 -19.45 5.16
C ARG A 646 17.40 -20.40 4.28
N GLY A 647 16.89 -20.77 3.10
CA GLY A 647 17.59 -21.71 2.23
C GLY A 647 17.18 -21.67 0.76
N GLY A 648 17.65 -20.65 0.04
CA GLY A 648 17.41 -20.47 -1.39
C GLY A 648 17.05 -19.02 -1.72
N TYR A 649 17.28 -18.62 -2.96
CA TYR A 649 16.89 -17.31 -3.46
C TYR A 649 16.89 -17.28 -4.99
N LEU A 650 16.15 -16.31 -5.57
CA LEU A 650 16.00 -16.15 -7.02
C LEU A 650 16.83 -14.99 -7.59
N THR A 651 17.20 -14.01 -6.77
CA THR A 651 17.97 -12.81 -7.17
C THR A 651 19.01 -12.46 -6.12
N ASP A 652 20.11 -11.80 -6.47
CA ASP A 652 21.11 -11.32 -5.49
C ASP A 652 20.71 -9.95 -4.87
N VAL A 653 19.57 -9.38 -5.25
CA VAL A 653 19.12 -8.07 -4.76
C VAL A 653 18.71 -8.19 -3.29
N HIS A 654 19.25 -7.29 -2.45
CA HIS A 654 19.08 -7.24 -0.99
C HIS A 654 19.44 -8.52 -0.22
N HIS A 655 20.09 -9.46 -0.91
CA HIS A 655 20.51 -10.75 -0.37
C HIS A 655 21.81 -10.63 0.43
N HIS A 656 21.91 -11.39 1.53
CA HIS A 656 23.14 -11.61 2.31
C HIS A 656 23.53 -13.09 2.26
N ASN A 657 24.79 -13.44 2.56
CA ASN A 657 25.27 -14.83 2.56
C ASN A 657 24.84 -15.61 3.83
N ASP A 658 23.54 -15.60 4.10
CA ASP A 658 22.89 -16.21 5.26
C ASP A 658 22.43 -17.66 4.98
N ASP A 659 23.18 -18.41 4.16
CA ASP A 659 22.79 -19.76 3.74
C ASP A 659 22.52 -20.69 4.94
N LEU A 660 21.32 -21.27 4.98
CA LEU A 660 20.85 -22.15 6.06
C LEU A 660 20.90 -21.51 7.44
N SER A 661 20.97 -20.17 7.49
CA SER A 661 20.79 -19.39 8.70
C SER A 661 19.40 -19.61 9.28
N PHE A 662 19.26 -19.41 10.59
CA PHE A 662 18.01 -19.61 11.29
C PHE A 662 17.77 -18.53 12.35
N TRP A 663 16.49 -18.31 12.68
CA TRP A 663 16.04 -17.38 13.71
C TRP A 663 15.18 -18.15 14.71
N LEU A 664 15.36 -17.88 16.00
CA LEU A 664 14.57 -18.50 17.06
C LEU A 664 14.04 -17.45 18.04
N TYR A 665 12.73 -17.43 18.19
CA TYR A 665 11.99 -16.62 19.14
C TYR A 665 11.11 -17.52 20.00
N LYS A 666 11.15 -17.31 21.32
CA LYS A 666 10.20 -17.89 22.27
C LYS A 666 10.00 -16.91 23.41
N LYS A 667 8.87 -16.20 23.41
CA LYS A 667 8.61 -15.07 24.32
C LYS A 667 9.77 -14.04 24.34
N GLY A 668 10.30 -13.75 23.14
CA GLY A 668 11.43 -12.85 22.87
C GLY A 668 12.51 -13.53 22.02
N ASN A 669 13.27 -12.74 21.25
CA ASN A 669 14.34 -13.22 20.38
C ASN A 669 15.48 -13.90 21.15
N ILE A 670 15.94 -15.06 20.68
CA ILE A 670 17.03 -15.83 21.30
C ILE A 670 18.20 -15.91 20.32
N PHE A 671 17.98 -16.48 19.15
CA PHE A 671 18.95 -16.51 18.05
C PHE A 671 18.43 -15.59 16.93
N THR A 672 19.29 -14.67 16.51
CA THR A 672 19.04 -13.67 15.47
C THR A 672 20.28 -13.57 14.58
N GLU A 673 20.44 -12.49 13.82
CA GLU A 673 21.59 -12.23 12.95
C GLU A 673 22.14 -10.83 13.19
N VAL A 674 23.24 -10.49 12.52
CA VAL A 674 23.80 -9.13 12.53
C VAL A 674 22.82 -8.08 11.96
N GLY A 675 22.00 -8.42 10.98
CA GLY A 675 21.04 -7.50 10.34
C GLY A 675 21.67 -6.55 9.31
N ALA A 676 20.95 -5.50 8.92
CA ALA A 676 21.35 -4.60 7.83
C ALA A 676 22.05 -3.32 8.32
N PHE A 677 23.19 -2.96 7.71
CA PHE A 677 23.88 -1.69 8.03
C PHE A 677 23.53 -0.55 7.07
N GLY A 678 23.39 -0.78 5.76
CA GLY A 678 22.98 0.25 4.80
C GLY A 678 23.71 0.20 3.45
N TYR A 679 23.37 1.15 2.57
CA TYR A 679 23.71 1.11 1.14
C TYR A 679 25.00 1.85 0.76
N GLU A 680 25.85 2.18 1.72
CA GLU A 680 27.16 2.77 1.42
C GLU A 680 28.18 1.64 1.22
N TYR A 681 28.24 1.08 0.02
CA TYR A 681 29.05 -0.12 -0.26
C TYR A 681 30.57 0.08 -0.10
N SER A 682 31.04 1.33 0.00
CA SER A 682 32.40 1.64 0.39
C SER A 682 32.66 1.45 1.90
N ASN A 683 31.61 1.45 2.73
CA ASN A 683 31.72 1.28 4.17
C ASN A 683 32.05 -0.19 4.52
N PRO A 684 33.08 -0.44 5.35
CA PRO A 684 33.45 -1.80 5.77
C PRO A 684 32.32 -2.58 6.44
N LEU A 685 31.45 -1.94 7.21
CA LEU A 685 30.33 -2.60 7.87
C LEU A 685 29.26 -3.06 6.87
N SER A 686 28.96 -2.24 5.85
CA SER A 686 28.06 -2.63 4.75
C SER A 686 28.55 -3.86 3.99
N LYS A 687 29.87 -4.09 3.94
CA LYS A 687 30.46 -5.31 3.35
C LYS A 687 30.39 -6.48 4.34
N TYR A 688 30.74 -6.25 5.60
CA TYR A 688 30.78 -7.27 6.64
C TYR A 688 29.43 -7.97 6.85
N VAL A 689 28.35 -7.20 6.96
CA VAL A 689 27.00 -7.76 7.24
C VAL A 689 26.50 -8.72 6.16
N ARG A 690 27.15 -8.78 4.99
CA ARG A 690 26.79 -9.67 3.87
C ARG A 690 27.63 -10.96 3.83
N THR A 691 28.58 -11.13 4.74
CA THR A 691 29.50 -12.29 4.79
C THR A 691 28.90 -13.45 5.56
N PHE A 692 29.29 -14.70 5.25
CA PHE A 692 28.85 -15.89 6.02
C PHE A 692 29.09 -15.78 7.53
N LYS A 693 30.17 -15.09 7.92
CA LYS A 693 30.53 -14.88 9.32
C LYS A 693 29.51 -14.07 10.11
N ALA A 694 28.77 -13.17 9.45
CA ALA A 694 27.73 -12.34 10.07
C ALA A 694 26.39 -13.07 10.30
N HIS A 695 26.35 -14.39 10.04
CA HIS A 695 25.13 -15.18 10.00
C HIS A 695 25.24 -16.49 10.79
N ASN A 696 24.10 -17.09 11.15
CA ASN A 696 24.02 -18.41 11.77
C ASN A 696 24.37 -19.52 10.76
N SER A 697 25.54 -19.46 10.15
CA SER A 697 25.94 -20.28 9.00
C SER A 697 27.32 -20.92 9.22
N LEU A 698 27.86 -21.51 8.15
CA LEU A 698 29.15 -22.19 8.09
C LEU A 698 30.19 -21.30 7.41
N VAL A 699 31.34 -21.12 8.05
CA VAL A 699 32.56 -20.58 7.43
C VAL A 699 33.60 -21.69 7.29
N VAL A 700 34.27 -21.75 6.14
CA VAL A 700 35.27 -22.77 5.80
C VAL A 700 36.62 -22.10 5.58
N ASP A 701 37.66 -22.51 6.31
CA ASP A 701 39.04 -21.99 6.19
C ASP A 701 39.15 -20.45 6.29
N SER A 702 38.31 -19.83 7.12
CA SER A 702 38.17 -18.37 7.24
C SER A 702 37.76 -17.66 5.93
N ASP A 703 37.32 -18.43 4.93
CA ASP A 703 36.87 -17.91 3.66
C ASP A 703 35.47 -17.32 3.81
N ASN A 704 35.42 -16.00 3.77
CA ASN A 704 34.20 -15.20 3.78
C ASN A 704 33.87 -14.66 2.38
N ASN A 705 34.67 -14.99 1.35
CA ASN A 705 34.55 -14.46 0.00
C ASN A 705 33.47 -15.17 -0.83
N TYR A 706 33.05 -14.44 -1.87
CA TYR A 706 31.70 -14.44 -2.43
C TYR A 706 31.65 -15.07 -3.83
N GLY A 707 30.52 -15.69 -4.17
CA GLY A 707 30.17 -16.07 -5.55
C GLY A 707 29.16 -17.23 -5.60
N GLY A 708 28.28 -17.24 -6.61
CA GLY A 708 27.35 -18.34 -6.88
C GLY A 708 25.89 -17.96 -6.72
N LEU A 709 25.06 -18.37 -7.69
CA LEU A 709 23.61 -18.14 -7.72
C LEU A 709 22.89 -18.93 -6.62
N GLY A 710 21.81 -18.38 -6.08
CA GLY A 710 20.99 -19.00 -5.02
C GLY A 710 20.41 -20.38 -5.31
N ARG A 711 20.47 -20.83 -6.57
CA ARG A 711 20.13 -22.21 -6.98
C ARG A 711 20.97 -23.29 -6.30
N GLU A 712 22.13 -22.93 -5.73
CA GLU A 712 23.00 -23.84 -4.98
C GLU A 712 22.61 -24.01 -3.52
N VAL A 713 21.62 -23.23 -3.05
CA VAL A 713 21.02 -23.33 -1.72
C VAL A 713 19.56 -23.72 -1.86
N LYS A 714 19.10 -24.72 -1.11
CA LYS A 714 17.73 -25.23 -1.23
C LYS A 714 17.18 -25.68 0.12
N ILE A 715 15.92 -25.34 0.37
CA ILE A 715 15.08 -26.02 1.34
C ILE A 715 14.58 -27.33 0.71
N LEU A 716 14.70 -28.42 1.46
CA LEU A 716 14.23 -29.75 1.10
C LEU A 716 12.93 -30.06 1.85
N ASP A 717 12.22 -31.09 1.38
CA ASP A 717 11.04 -31.60 2.10
C ASP A 717 11.45 -32.23 3.43
N GLY A 718 10.72 -31.89 4.49
CA GLY A 718 10.81 -32.53 5.80
C GLY A 718 9.43 -32.82 6.38
N ASP A 719 9.37 -33.52 7.52
CA ASP A 719 8.11 -33.80 8.22
C ASP A 719 7.53 -32.55 8.90
N SER A 720 6.36 -32.63 9.53
CA SER A 720 5.70 -31.46 10.15
C SER A 720 6.54 -30.68 11.17
N SER A 721 7.64 -31.25 11.67
CA SER A 721 8.50 -30.72 12.73
C SER A 721 9.99 -30.63 12.36
N THR A 722 10.35 -30.88 11.09
CA THR A 722 11.74 -30.99 10.65
C THR A 722 12.02 -30.11 9.43
N MET A 723 12.86 -29.09 9.60
CA MET A 723 13.38 -28.23 8.53
C MET A 723 14.69 -28.81 8.01
N VAL A 724 14.85 -28.90 6.69
CA VAL A 724 16.06 -29.45 6.07
C VAL A 724 16.50 -28.54 4.93
N GLY A 725 17.79 -28.19 4.91
CA GLY A 725 18.35 -27.40 3.82
C GLY A 725 19.76 -27.84 3.45
N ILE A 726 20.14 -27.54 2.22
CA ILE A 726 21.48 -27.81 1.68
C ILE A 726 22.04 -26.56 1.02
N SER A 727 23.33 -26.26 1.23
CA SER A 727 24.09 -25.26 0.50
C SER A 727 25.37 -25.89 -0.07
N LYS A 728 25.68 -25.52 -1.32
CA LYS A 728 26.96 -25.84 -1.99
C LYS A 728 27.85 -24.61 -2.19
N ARG A 729 27.46 -23.47 -1.63
CA ARG A 729 28.20 -22.21 -1.74
C ARG A 729 29.42 -22.15 -0.82
N PRO A 730 29.43 -22.74 0.40
CA PRO A 730 30.64 -22.85 1.19
C PRO A 730 31.79 -23.50 0.40
N LYS A 731 32.98 -22.90 0.52
CA LYS A 731 34.18 -23.26 -0.25
C LYS A 731 34.44 -24.76 -0.20
N ASN A 732 34.52 -25.40 -1.37
CA ASN A 732 34.78 -26.84 -1.55
C ASN A 732 33.95 -27.75 -0.65
N THR A 733 32.75 -27.33 -0.24
CA THR A 733 31.98 -28.03 0.80
C THR A 733 30.52 -28.13 0.42
N ASP A 734 29.92 -29.30 0.68
CA ASP A 734 28.46 -29.48 0.71
C ASP A 734 28.03 -29.39 2.19
N PHE A 735 27.23 -28.38 2.52
CA PHE A 735 26.70 -28.12 3.87
C PHE A 735 25.22 -28.47 3.93
N THR A 736 24.82 -29.35 4.83
CA THR A 736 23.42 -29.70 5.09
C THR A 736 23.09 -29.41 6.55
N ARG A 737 21.97 -28.73 6.77
CA ARG A 737 21.41 -28.47 8.10
C ARG A 737 20.03 -29.08 8.22
N GLU A 738 19.81 -29.82 9.30
CA GLU A 738 18.50 -30.31 9.72
C GLU A 738 18.16 -29.72 11.09
N ILE A 739 17.01 -29.05 11.19
CA ILE A 739 16.48 -28.49 12.44
C ILE A 739 15.18 -29.19 12.78
N LYS A 740 15.15 -29.89 13.91
CA LYS A 740 13.94 -30.54 14.43
C LYS A 740 13.50 -29.88 15.73
N TYR A 741 12.20 -29.66 15.88
CA TYR A 741 11.62 -29.03 17.07
C TYR A 741 10.45 -29.84 17.61
N ASN A 742 10.24 -29.80 18.93
CA ASN A 742 9.07 -30.40 19.57
C ASN A 742 7.81 -29.50 19.45
N PRO A 743 6.60 -30.00 19.75
CA PRO A 743 5.34 -29.26 19.53
C PRO A 743 5.17 -27.92 20.25
N ASP A 744 5.97 -27.63 21.29
CA ASP A 744 5.95 -26.36 22.02
C ASP A 744 7.21 -25.49 21.75
N MET A 745 8.14 -25.97 20.92
CA MET A 745 9.41 -25.32 20.58
C MET A 745 10.32 -25.05 21.79
N THR A 746 10.27 -25.92 22.80
CA THR A 746 11.20 -25.88 23.94
C THR A 746 12.42 -26.79 23.78
N GLU A 747 12.34 -27.80 22.92
CA GLU A 747 13.47 -28.66 22.54
C GLU A 747 13.71 -28.58 21.04
N ILE A 748 14.89 -28.09 20.66
CA ILE A 748 15.34 -28.03 19.25
C ILE A 748 16.64 -28.82 19.10
N SER A 749 16.74 -29.67 18.09
CA SER A 749 17.98 -30.31 17.67
C SER A 749 18.40 -29.82 16.30
N ILE A 750 19.65 -29.39 16.17
CA ILE A 750 20.28 -28.96 14.92
C ILE A 750 21.37 -29.98 14.60
N LYS A 751 21.29 -30.54 13.40
CA LYS A 751 22.27 -31.48 12.87
C LYS A 751 22.92 -30.88 11.65
N ASP A 752 24.18 -30.50 11.81
CA ASP A 752 25.01 -29.89 10.78
C ASP A 752 25.95 -30.94 10.20
N LYS A 753 25.71 -31.31 8.95
CA LYS A 753 26.55 -32.24 8.18
C LYS A 753 27.37 -31.44 7.17
N VAL A 754 28.69 -31.55 7.28
CA VAL A 754 29.65 -30.84 6.44
C VAL A 754 30.50 -31.86 5.70
N GLN A 755 30.54 -31.78 4.37
CA GLN A 755 31.27 -32.74 3.54
C GLN A 755 32.20 -32.01 2.58
N ALA A 756 33.51 -32.26 2.69
CA ALA A 756 34.47 -31.74 1.73
C ALA A 756 34.26 -32.40 0.35
N ARG A 757 34.23 -31.57 -0.70
CA ARG A 757 34.21 -31.98 -2.10
C ARG A 757 35.60 -32.36 -2.60
N ASP A 758 36.65 -31.95 -1.89
CA ASP A 758 38.01 -32.38 -2.12
C ASP A 758 38.46 -33.43 -1.08
N ASN A 759 39.73 -33.84 -1.13
CA ASN A 759 40.26 -34.87 -0.23
C ASN A 759 41.11 -34.29 0.92
N SER A 760 40.98 -32.98 1.17
CA SER A 760 41.75 -32.25 2.18
C SER A 760 40.99 -32.18 3.51
N SER A 761 41.72 -31.82 4.57
CA SER A 761 41.10 -31.41 5.83
C SER A 761 40.90 -29.90 5.80
N HIS A 762 39.74 -29.45 6.29
CA HIS A 762 39.40 -28.04 6.41
C HIS A 762 39.12 -27.66 7.86
N LYS A 763 39.15 -26.36 8.15
CA LYS A 763 38.60 -25.78 9.37
C LYS A 763 37.16 -25.35 9.11
N TYR A 764 36.24 -25.81 9.95
CA TYR A 764 34.83 -25.46 9.89
C TYR A 764 34.43 -24.69 11.15
N GLU A 765 33.78 -23.55 10.95
CA GLU A 765 33.26 -22.70 12.01
C GLU A 765 31.76 -22.51 11.82
N LEU A 766 30.95 -22.99 12.76
CA LEU A 766 29.51 -22.77 12.77
C LEU A 766 29.19 -21.64 13.75
N TYR A 767 28.58 -20.57 13.25
CA TYR A 767 28.25 -19.39 14.03
C TYR A 767 26.80 -19.44 14.52
N PHE A 768 26.57 -18.94 15.73
CA PHE A 768 25.27 -18.84 16.39
C PHE A 768 25.17 -17.51 17.12
N HIS A 769 24.67 -16.50 16.42
CA HIS A 769 24.43 -15.13 16.85
C HIS A 769 23.21 -15.08 17.76
N LEU A 770 23.40 -14.40 18.89
CA LEU A 770 22.36 -14.26 19.89
C LEU A 770 21.72 -12.88 19.80
N ASP A 771 20.51 -12.77 20.32
CA ASP A 771 19.92 -11.46 20.57
C ASP A 771 20.78 -10.67 21.58
N PRO A 772 20.96 -9.33 21.42
CA PRO A 772 21.79 -8.54 22.32
C PRO A 772 21.39 -8.55 23.80
N GLU A 773 20.15 -8.94 24.13
CA GLU A 773 19.71 -9.11 25.52
C GLU A 773 20.07 -10.48 26.12
N ILE A 774 20.70 -11.38 25.35
CA ILE A 774 21.11 -12.70 25.81
C ILE A 774 22.56 -12.69 26.28
N GLU A 775 22.72 -13.02 27.56
CA GLU A 775 24.01 -13.27 28.19
C GLU A 775 24.32 -14.76 28.17
N VAL A 776 25.58 -15.11 27.89
CA VAL A 776 26.05 -16.49 27.82
C VAL A 776 27.05 -16.79 28.91
N SER A 777 26.91 -17.93 29.56
CA SER A 777 27.96 -18.53 30.40
C SER A 777 28.37 -19.88 29.80
N LEU A 778 29.62 -20.00 29.36
CA LEU A 778 30.16 -21.25 28.83
C LEU A 778 30.66 -22.18 29.93
N LYS A 779 30.35 -23.47 29.80
CA LYS A 779 30.89 -24.56 30.60
C LYS A 779 31.10 -25.78 29.69
N ASP A 780 32.36 -26.02 29.31
CA ASP A 780 32.76 -27.05 28.35
C ASP A 780 31.98 -26.95 27.04
N LYS A 781 31.17 -27.97 26.70
CA LYS A 781 30.32 -28.02 25.50
C LYS A 781 28.89 -27.55 25.75
N THR A 782 28.68 -26.75 26.79
CA THR A 782 27.37 -26.21 27.19
C THR A 782 27.44 -24.69 27.30
N ALA A 783 26.54 -23.99 26.63
CA ALA A 783 26.29 -22.57 26.77
C ALA A 783 24.98 -22.36 27.53
N ILE A 784 25.04 -21.76 28.72
CA ILE A 784 23.84 -21.38 29.49
C ILE A 784 23.38 -20.02 29.00
N LEU A 785 22.12 -19.92 28.57
CA LEU A 785 21.52 -18.71 28.02
C LEU A 785 20.71 -18.00 29.09
N LYS A 786 20.97 -16.71 29.30
CA LYS A 786 20.28 -15.89 30.29
C LYS A 786 19.73 -14.62 29.64
N ARG A 787 18.56 -14.17 30.07
CA ARG A 787 18.03 -12.83 29.78
C ARG A 787 17.76 -12.13 31.10
N ARG A 788 18.36 -10.96 31.33
CA ARG A 788 18.22 -10.18 32.57
C ARG A 788 18.49 -11.05 33.83
N ASN A 789 19.60 -11.80 33.82
CA ASN A 789 19.99 -12.77 34.86
C ASN A 789 19.08 -13.99 35.06
N ILE A 790 18.01 -14.15 34.29
CA ILE A 790 17.14 -15.33 34.34
C ILE A 790 17.63 -16.34 33.31
N GLU A 791 17.92 -17.57 33.73
CA GLU A 791 18.23 -18.65 32.80
C GLU A 791 17.00 -19.01 31.98
N ILE A 792 17.07 -18.77 30.67
CA ILE A 792 15.99 -19.05 29.72
C ILE A 792 16.19 -20.39 28.99
N GLY A 793 17.37 -20.98 29.11
CA GLY A 793 17.69 -22.25 28.46
C GLY A 793 19.19 -22.51 28.40
N LYS A 794 19.56 -23.52 27.62
CA LYS A 794 20.95 -23.87 27.33
C LYS A 794 21.10 -24.45 25.93
N MET A 795 22.28 -24.31 25.37
CA MET A 795 22.71 -24.94 24.13
C MET A 795 23.84 -25.92 24.45
N THR A 796 23.75 -27.15 23.96
CA THR A 796 24.79 -28.18 24.10
C THR A 796 25.22 -28.68 22.72
N SER A 797 26.49 -29.02 22.53
CA SER A 797 26.98 -29.53 21.24
C SER A 797 27.96 -30.69 21.40
N THR A 798 28.08 -31.52 20.37
CA THR A 798 29.17 -32.51 20.25
C THR A 798 30.52 -31.84 19.96
N ALA A 799 30.53 -30.65 19.39
CA ALA A 799 31.73 -29.85 19.08
C ALA A 799 32.18 -28.97 20.27
N PRO A 800 33.47 -28.62 20.36
CA PRO A 800 33.95 -27.56 21.24
C PRO A 800 33.26 -26.21 20.96
N MET A 801 32.94 -25.46 22.02
CA MET A 801 32.34 -24.12 21.94
C MET A 801 33.34 -23.05 22.34
N LYS A 802 33.38 -21.95 21.61
CA LYS A 802 33.98 -20.68 22.05
C LYS A 802 32.94 -19.56 22.00
N LEU A 803 33.17 -18.51 22.79
CA LEU A 803 32.36 -17.29 22.76
C LEU A 803 33.16 -16.22 22.01
N ASP A 804 32.53 -15.61 21.02
CA ASP A 804 33.04 -14.44 20.31
C ASP A 804 32.08 -13.26 20.51
N LYS A 805 32.49 -12.09 20.03
CA LYS A 805 31.64 -10.90 19.97
C LYS A 805 31.42 -10.49 18.53
N ASP A 806 30.21 -10.01 18.27
CA ASP A 806 29.88 -9.38 17.01
C ASP A 806 28.98 -8.16 17.24
N ILE A 807 28.57 -7.52 16.17
CA ILE A 807 27.64 -6.41 16.15
C ILE A 807 26.21 -6.88 15.86
N PHE A 808 25.24 -6.07 16.28
CA PHE A 808 23.84 -6.21 15.92
C PHE A 808 23.35 -4.85 15.44
N CYS A 809 22.99 -4.79 14.16
CA CYS A 809 22.45 -3.61 13.50
C CYS A 809 20.93 -3.67 13.59
N LYS A 810 20.37 -2.94 14.56
CA LYS A 810 18.93 -2.88 14.79
C LYS A 810 18.19 -2.26 13.59
N ASN A 811 18.74 -1.14 13.10
CA ASN A 811 18.26 -0.37 11.96
C ASN A 811 19.46 0.02 11.08
N TYR A 812 19.18 0.46 9.86
CA TYR A 812 20.22 0.95 8.96
C TYR A 812 21.02 2.09 9.62
N ARG A 813 22.35 1.94 9.67
CA ARG A 813 23.35 2.93 10.11
C ARG A 813 23.24 3.40 11.57
N GLU A 814 22.34 2.81 12.35
CA GLU A 814 22.04 3.22 13.72
C GLU A 814 22.06 2.06 14.71
N ASP A 815 22.11 2.43 16.01
CA ASP A 815 21.84 1.52 17.12
C ASP A 815 22.64 0.21 17.07
N ILE A 816 23.91 0.31 16.65
CA ILE A 816 24.83 -0.82 16.64
C ILE A 816 25.07 -1.26 18.08
N LYS A 817 24.58 -2.44 18.41
CA LYS A 817 24.82 -3.08 19.70
C LYS A 817 25.90 -4.13 19.56
N ASN A 818 26.58 -4.42 20.65
CA ASN A 818 27.40 -5.63 20.72
C ASN A 818 26.49 -6.82 21.04
N THR A 819 26.76 -7.95 20.42
CA THR A 819 26.12 -9.21 20.73
C THR A 819 27.16 -10.32 20.95
N SER A 820 26.73 -11.38 21.63
CA SER A 820 27.52 -12.59 21.83
C SER A 820 27.27 -13.58 20.70
N VAL A 821 28.32 -14.26 20.25
CA VAL A 821 28.22 -15.30 19.23
C VAL A 821 28.84 -16.57 19.77
N ILE A 822 28.08 -17.67 19.75
CA ILE A 822 28.62 -18.99 20.07
C ILE A 822 29.20 -19.55 18.77
N VAL A 823 30.47 -19.94 18.79
CA VAL A 823 31.15 -20.52 17.62
C VAL A 823 31.54 -21.95 17.94
N LEU A 824 31.12 -22.88 17.08
CA LEU A 824 31.54 -24.28 17.14
C LEU A 824 32.70 -24.48 16.15
N GLU A 825 33.84 -24.95 16.64
CA GLU A 825 35.02 -25.18 15.81
C GLU A 825 35.31 -26.66 15.68
N VAL A 826 35.36 -27.16 14.45
CA VAL A 826 35.78 -28.52 14.13
C VAL A 826 36.73 -28.53 12.94
N SER A 827 37.58 -29.55 12.87
CA SER A 827 38.50 -29.74 11.74
C SER A 827 38.48 -31.18 11.28
N GLY A 828 38.56 -31.35 9.96
CA GLY A 828 38.59 -32.66 9.31
C GLY A 828 38.13 -32.58 7.87
N LYS A 829 37.94 -33.75 7.25
CA LYS A 829 37.39 -33.85 5.90
C LYS A 829 35.86 -33.77 5.90
N ASP A 830 35.21 -34.72 6.57
CA ASP A 830 33.76 -34.72 6.78
C ASP A 830 33.48 -34.53 8.26
N GLN A 831 32.47 -33.74 8.60
CA GLN A 831 32.07 -33.48 9.98
C GLN A 831 30.57 -33.64 10.17
N LEU A 832 30.21 -34.09 11.36
CA LEU A 832 28.84 -34.13 11.84
C LEU A 832 28.79 -33.49 13.21
N VAL A 833 28.07 -32.38 13.33
CA VAL A 833 27.90 -31.63 14.57
C VAL A 833 26.43 -31.70 14.98
N ASP A 834 26.18 -32.27 16.15
CA ASP A 834 24.85 -32.32 16.74
C ASP A 834 24.78 -31.29 17.86
N THR A 835 23.81 -30.40 17.75
CA THR A 835 23.54 -29.32 18.71
C THR A 835 22.12 -29.45 19.24
N LYS A 836 21.94 -29.33 20.55
CA LYS A 836 20.62 -29.32 21.21
C LYS A 836 20.41 -27.99 21.92
N ILE A 837 19.25 -27.37 21.75
CA ILE A 837 18.79 -26.19 22.47
C ILE A 837 17.60 -26.63 23.33
N GLU A 838 17.68 -26.37 24.64
CA GLU A 838 16.64 -26.68 25.62
C GLU A 838 16.23 -25.37 26.32
N LEU A 839 15.01 -24.91 26.09
CA LEU A 839 14.43 -23.69 26.65
C LEU A 839 13.56 -23.98 27.89
N LYS A 840 13.42 -22.99 28.77
CA LYS A 840 12.65 -23.08 30.02
C LYS A 840 11.30 -22.38 29.97
#